data_AF-A0A1B8DIB3-F1
#
_entry.id   AF-A0A1B8DIB3-F1
#
_cell.length_a   1.000
_cell.length_b   1.000
_cell.length_c   1.000
_cell.angle_alpha   90.00
_cell.angle_beta   90.00
_cell.angle_gamma   90.00
#
_symmetry.space_group_name_H-M   'P 1'
#
loop_
_entity.id
_entity.type
_entity.pdbx_description
1 polymer ?
#
loop_
_entity_poly.entity_id
_entity_poly.type
_entity_poly.pdbx_seq_one_letter_code
_entity_poly.pdbx_strand_id
1 'polypeptide(L)'
;MSKGGLADNIWVPLVELGFKEPETLNSICQYANEMYDTSGTRWLKLYFYVIQHMLLNHRGSEALHWHDILSHRHRPGPATFQRLMRNVIISKEGDHKVLKKIYIRNPYRSIYSKIVPILLQNQEFDKAFDWHMFLQHNRDLPLNADIVQPLIQYFSIFDPKTAKGISSGLMASGSSLAPGTTTGESRDKSNSREDMLSIMSGEAPGAVVKGSQADLWVARWFATKWVTLDIAINTAHALKVESIGPLALQAIALREPVAADITSRIGQLEQRGIGVGQSTYSKALTSFSKRGQQGLLEALLESDQHPLSFDDRVLQEKLLTAYAKAGDWRQHQLILAVQLASAIDPVMEQYNMQLRNHATQRDQAAIVKVLETMRMNRIAVEIATIRFILRAILRRRAHGHGPDNSVPGYVEQDISLAISILKNIMEYNRFVPITVWREVTRRLGMLGRMNDLHGLSLWLVDQYGPDNNGHTRILGTSPTRPARRPQLSTGHPLHPLRLLFSDVRQRSIVEWGFIWGLMSYATSVGSSPGLIAATTAEEQKNLALEQMTQGIRFVKELQKRGVYIKESSVRRAVRVRLVILYGRKESVQQHNRKWRSYNPLSLEEVVKGAEVAWGNPLFPSVEAVRLMIENGGKQAKPPPRARGPVTGIAGSSVNVDLDGRRRYDRQAV
;
A
#
# COMPACT_ATOMS: atom_id res chain seq x y z
N MET A 1 25.25 -50.13 14.62
CA MET A 1 25.16 -49.28 13.40
C MET A 1 24.03 -48.23 13.45
N SER A 2 23.39 -47.97 14.59
CA SER A 2 22.11 -47.25 14.62
C SER A 2 22.12 -45.83 15.19
N LYS A 3 23.21 -45.38 15.86
CA LYS A 3 23.37 -43.98 16.34
C LYS A 3 24.84 -43.54 16.32
N GLY A 4 25.08 -42.24 16.09
CA GLY A 4 26.43 -41.63 16.07
C GLY A 4 27.03 -41.45 14.68
N GLY A 5 28.18 -40.77 14.59
CA GLY A 5 28.83 -40.41 13.31
C GLY A 5 29.26 -41.61 12.46
N LEU A 6 29.56 -42.76 13.08
CA LEU A 6 29.89 -44.01 12.36
C LEU A 6 28.69 -44.59 11.59
N ALA A 7 27.45 -44.34 12.04
CA ALA A 7 26.25 -44.74 11.30
C ALA A 7 26.05 -43.84 10.06
N ASP A 8 26.34 -42.55 10.18
CA ASP A 8 26.23 -41.61 9.05
C ASP A 8 27.21 -41.97 7.92
N ASN A 9 28.43 -42.41 8.26
CA ASN A 9 29.45 -42.83 7.29
C ASN A 9 29.05 -44.04 6.44
N ILE A 10 28.12 -44.89 6.93
CA ILE A 10 27.65 -46.08 6.22
C ILE A 10 26.35 -45.78 5.48
N TRP A 11 25.39 -45.12 6.14
CA TRP A 11 24.07 -44.88 5.58
C TRP A 11 24.04 -43.81 4.49
N VAL A 12 24.86 -42.75 4.59
CA VAL A 12 24.85 -41.66 3.59
C VAL A 12 25.28 -42.17 2.20
N PRO A 13 26.41 -42.88 2.02
CA PRO A 13 26.81 -43.39 0.70
C PRO A 13 25.82 -44.40 0.12
N LEU A 14 25.22 -45.25 0.97
CA LEU A 14 24.21 -46.23 0.52
C LEU A 14 22.94 -45.54 0.00
N VAL A 15 22.47 -44.51 0.70
CA VAL A 15 21.30 -43.74 0.25
C VAL A 15 21.61 -42.92 -1.00
N GLU A 16 22.83 -42.38 -1.13
CA GLU A 16 23.28 -41.72 -2.36
C GLU A 16 23.34 -42.65 -3.57
N LEU A 17 23.73 -43.92 -3.36
CA LEU A 17 23.65 -44.96 -4.39
C LEU A 17 22.19 -45.27 -4.75
N GLY A 18 21.31 -45.38 -3.74
CA GLY A 18 19.88 -45.57 -3.93
C GLY A 18 19.16 -44.43 -4.66
N PHE A 19 19.72 -43.22 -4.70
CA PHE A 19 19.17 -42.15 -5.53
C PHE A 19 19.41 -42.35 -7.03
N LYS A 20 20.45 -43.11 -7.39
CA LYS A 20 20.76 -43.49 -8.78
C LYS A 20 20.00 -44.75 -9.19
N GLU A 21 19.75 -45.67 -8.26
CA GLU A 21 19.10 -46.96 -8.50
C GLU A 21 17.85 -47.14 -7.61
N PRO A 22 16.63 -47.09 -8.18
CA PRO A 22 15.39 -47.12 -7.41
C PRO A 22 15.15 -48.44 -6.67
N GLU A 23 15.63 -49.57 -7.21
CA GLU A 23 15.53 -50.87 -6.54
C GLU A 23 16.37 -50.92 -5.25
N THR A 24 17.56 -50.33 -5.31
CA THR A 24 18.47 -50.22 -4.17
C THR A 24 17.85 -49.39 -3.04
N LEU A 25 17.08 -48.34 -3.35
CA LEU A 25 16.36 -47.54 -2.33
C LEU A 25 15.24 -48.32 -1.63
N ASN A 26 14.54 -49.20 -2.36
CA ASN A 26 13.54 -50.10 -1.79
C ASN A 26 14.18 -51.12 -0.85
N SER A 27 15.30 -51.74 -1.26
CA SER A 27 16.06 -52.67 -0.42
C SER A 27 16.60 -52.00 0.84
N ILE A 28 17.08 -50.76 0.74
CA ILE A 28 17.50 -49.95 1.90
C ILE A 28 16.32 -49.68 2.85
N CYS A 29 15.14 -49.40 2.33
CA CYS A 29 13.94 -49.19 3.14
C CYS A 29 13.47 -50.50 3.81
N GLN A 30 13.52 -51.63 3.11
CA GLN A 30 13.20 -52.95 3.68
C GLN A 30 14.14 -53.30 4.82
N TYR A 31 15.46 -53.14 4.60
CA TYR A 31 16.46 -53.35 5.64
C TYR A 31 16.26 -52.40 6.84
N ALA A 32 15.91 -51.14 6.60
CA ALA A 32 15.60 -50.19 7.67
C ALA A 32 14.34 -50.59 8.48
N ASN A 33 13.33 -51.17 7.82
CA ASN A 33 12.13 -51.70 8.47
C ASN A 33 12.45 -52.94 9.31
N GLU A 34 13.20 -53.90 8.76
CA GLU A 34 13.62 -55.12 9.47
C GLU A 34 14.49 -54.78 10.69
N MET A 35 15.39 -53.80 10.55
CA MET A 35 16.19 -53.30 11.66
C MET A 35 15.32 -52.69 12.76
N TYR A 36 14.29 -51.94 12.39
CA TYR A 36 13.34 -51.36 13.33
C TYR A 36 12.51 -52.44 14.04
N ASP A 37 12.04 -53.44 13.31
CA ASP A 37 11.21 -54.53 13.85
C ASP A 37 12.02 -55.45 14.79
N THR A 38 13.30 -55.71 14.48
CA THR A 38 14.15 -56.63 15.25
C THR A 38 14.80 -55.98 16.47
N SER A 39 15.24 -54.73 16.34
CA SER A 39 16.07 -54.07 17.35
C SER A 39 15.44 -52.82 17.99
N GLY A 40 14.30 -52.35 17.46
CA GLY A 40 13.70 -51.06 17.83
C GLY A 40 14.54 -49.84 17.46
N THR A 41 15.69 -50.04 16.80
CA THR A 41 16.60 -48.95 16.43
C THR A 41 16.39 -48.50 14.99
N ARG A 42 16.55 -47.20 14.73
CA ARG A 42 16.34 -46.60 13.41
C ARG A 42 17.32 -45.47 13.15
N TRP A 43 17.72 -45.29 11.89
CA TRP A 43 18.49 -44.12 11.47
C TRP A 43 17.56 -42.92 11.25
N LEU A 44 17.58 -41.97 12.18
CA LEU A 44 16.64 -40.84 12.23
C LEU A 44 16.76 -39.85 11.05
N LYS A 45 17.80 -39.98 10.21
CA LYS A 45 18.06 -39.10 9.06
C LYS A 45 17.56 -39.69 7.73
N LEU A 46 17.14 -40.96 7.69
CA LEU A 46 16.71 -41.63 6.45
C LEU A 46 15.63 -40.84 5.71
N TYR A 47 14.54 -40.52 6.42
CA TYR A 47 13.44 -39.71 5.89
C TYR A 47 13.91 -38.34 5.38
N PHE A 48 14.81 -37.69 6.12
CA PHE A 48 15.30 -36.36 5.78
C PHE A 48 16.07 -36.36 4.46
N TYR A 49 17.01 -37.29 4.27
CA TYR A 49 17.83 -37.36 3.04
C TYR A 49 16.98 -37.70 1.82
N VAL A 50 16.12 -38.71 1.92
CA VAL A 50 15.29 -39.16 0.78
C VAL A 50 14.34 -38.06 0.33
N ILE A 51 13.57 -37.49 1.25
CA ILE A 51 12.57 -36.46 0.90
C ILE A 51 13.24 -35.16 0.46
N GLN A 52 14.35 -34.74 1.09
CA GLN A 52 15.08 -33.53 0.67
C GLN A 52 15.61 -33.67 -0.76
N HIS A 53 16.24 -34.80 -1.08
CA HIS A 53 16.80 -35.04 -2.40
C HIS A 53 15.74 -35.00 -3.50
N MET A 54 14.59 -35.67 -3.29
CA MET A 54 13.51 -35.69 -4.28
C MET A 54 12.90 -34.30 -4.51
N LEU A 55 12.74 -33.50 -3.45
CA LEU A 55 12.16 -32.15 -3.53
C LEU A 55 13.09 -31.10 -4.14
N LEU A 56 14.41 -31.25 -3.98
CA LEU A 56 15.40 -30.35 -4.58
C LEU A 56 15.63 -30.63 -6.07
N ASN A 57 15.43 -31.87 -6.52
CA ASN A 57 15.61 -32.27 -7.93
C ASN A 57 14.29 -32.30 -8.73
N HIS A 58 13.26 -31.57 -8.31
CA HIS A 58 11.93 -31.51 -8.97
C HIS A 58 11.19 -32.86 -9.14
N ARG A 59 11.55 -33.91 -8.39
CA ARG A 59 10.89 -35.24 -8.39
C ARG A 59 9.72 -35.29 -7.40
N GLY A 60 8.77 -34.37 -7.57
CA GLY A 60 7.69 -34.14 -6.61
C GLY A 60 6.69 -35.30 -6.43
N SER A 61 6.42 -36.08 -7.47
CA SER A 61 5.55 -37.28 -7.39
C SER A 61 6.17 -38.36 -6.51
N GLU A 62 7.47 -38.60 -6.68
CA GLU A 62 8.23 -39.57 -5.88
C GLU A 62 8.40 -39.13 -4.43
N ALA A 63 8.54 -37.82 -4.18
CA ALA A 63 8.58 -37.28 -2.84
C ALA A 63 7.29 -37.59 -2.05
N LEU A 64 6.12 -37.60 -2.70
CA LEU A 64 4.85 -37.99 -2.06
C LEU A 64 4.78 -39.50 -1.82
N HIS A 65 5.21 -40.31 -2.79
CA HIS A 65 5.24 -41.77 -2.65
C HIS A 65 6.13 -42.21 -1.47
N TRP A 66 7.35 -41.68 -1.40
CA TRP A 66 8.28 -41.96 -0.31
C TRP A 66 7.85 -41.34 1.02
N HIS A 67 7.13 -40.21 1.01
CA HIS A 67 6.52 -39.67 2.23
C HIS A 67 5.50 -40.65 2.80
N ASP A 68 4.62 -41.20 1.97
CA ASP A 68 3.59 -42.14 2.41
C ASP A 68 4.23 -43.42 2.96
N ILE A 69 5.26 -43.97 2.31
CA ILE A 69 6.00 -45.16 2.79
C ILE A 69 6.74 -44.89 4.11
N LEU A 70 7.56 -43.84 4.16
CA LEU A 70 8.47 -43.61 5.29
C LEU A 70 7.78 -42.95 6.49
N SER A 71 6.67 -42.25 6.31
CA SER A 71 5.97 -41.57 7.41
C SER A 71 5.36 -42.53 8.45
N HIS A 72 5.05 -43.76 8.04
CA HIS A 72 4.48 -44.78 8.92
C HIS A 72 5.50 -45.33 9.95
N ARG A 73 6.70 -45.74 9.49
CA ARG A 73 7.70 -46.42 10.33
C ARG A 73 8.92 -45.53 10.67
N HIS A 74 9.29 -44.62 9.78
CA HIS A 74 10.47 -43.76 9.89
C HIS A 74 10.12 -42.27 9.98
N ARG A 75 9.07 -41.93 10.72
CA ARG A 75 8.62 -40.54 10.88
C ARG A 75 9.77 -39.62 11.36
N PRO A 76 9.99 -38.46 10.72
CA PRO A 76 11.00 -37.52 11.17
C PRO A 76 10.60 -36.93 12.53
N GLY A 77 11.57 -36.60 13.37
CA GLY A 77 11.30 -35.78 14.56
C GLY A 77 10.94 -34.33 14.18
N PRO A 78 10.31 -33.55 15.10
CA PRO A 78 9.91 -32.17 14.84
C PRO A 78 11.05 -31.28 14.32
N ALA A 79 12.23 -31.36 14.95
CA ALA A 79 13.41 -30.59 14.56
C ALA A 79 13.95 -30.98 13.17
N THR A 80 13.95 -32.28 12.86
CA THR A 80 14.39 -32.82 11.57
C THR A 80 13.46 -32.38 10.44
N PHE A 81 12.14 -32.39 10.69
CA PHE A 81 11.14 -31.94 9.73
C PHE A 81 11.21 -30.42 9.49
N GLN A 82 11.39 -29.62 10.54
CA GLN A 82 11.62 -28.17 10.41
C GLN A 82 12.87 -27.87 9.57
N ARG A 83 13.97 -28.62 9.78
CA ARG A 83 15.19 -28.47 9.01
C ARG A 83 14.99 -28.83 7.53
N LEU A 84 14.26 -29.89 7.24
CA LEU A 84 13.89 -30.28 5.87
C LEU A 84 13.14 -29.14 5.16
N MET A 85 12.09 -28.63 5.80
CA MET A 85 11.28 -27.53 5.26
C MET A 85 12.14 -26.29 4.99
N ARG A 86 12.99 -25.91 5.95
CA ARG A 86 13.91 -24.79 5.80
C ARG A 86 14.84 -24.96 4.60
N ASN A 87 15.47 -26.12 4.43
CA ASN A 87 16.44 -26.36 3.36
C ASN A 87 15.79 -26.30 1.96
N VAL A 88 14.61 -26.90 1.80
CA VAL A 88 13.90 -26.90 0.52
C VAL A 88 13.40 -25.51 0.17
N ILE A 89 12.93 -24.72 1.15
CA ILE A 89 12.35 -23.39 0.91
C ILE A 89 13.42 -22.31 0.64
N ILE A 90 14.61 -22.44 1.22
CA ILE A 90 15.75 -21.55 0.94
C ILE A 90 16.35 -21.86 -0.44
N SER A 91 16.29 -23.11 -0.90
CA SER A 91 16.82 -23.47 -2.22
C SER A 91 16.00 -22.85 -3.35
N LYS A 92 16.68 -22.41 -4.42
CA LYS A 92 16.02 -21.86 -5.62
C LYS A 92 15.26 -22.92 -6.40
N GLU A 93 15.67 -24.18 -6.27
CA GLU A 93 15.17 -25.34 -7.04
C GLU A 93 14.14 -26.17 -6.27
N GLY A 94 13.76 -25.77 -5.05
CA GLY A 94 12.83 -26.53 -4.21
C GLY A 94 11.39 -26.53 -4.76
N ASP A 95 10.75 -27.71 -4.84
CA ASP A 95 9.33 -27.82 -5.17
C ASP A 95 8.42 -27.46 -3.97
N HIS A 96 8.06 -26.18 -3.88
CA HIS A 96 7.20 -25.66 -2.81
C HIS A 96 5.76 -26.19 -2.87
N LYS A 97 5.24 -26.58 -4.04
CA LYS A 97 3.85 -27.02 -4.18
C LYS A 97 3.66 -28.39 -3.55
N VAL A 98 4.61 -29.30 -3.80
CA VAL A 98 4.60 -30.63 -3.20
C VAL A 98 4.95 -30.56 -1.71
N LEU A 99 5.88 -29.69 -1.33
CA LEU A 99 6.22 -29.47 0.07
C LEU A 99 5.01 -29.04 0.92
N LYS A 100 4.14 -28.17 0.39
CA LYS A 100 2.87 -27.79 1.05
C LYS A 100 1.93 -28.98 1.25
N LYS A 101 1.90 -29.96 0.33
CA LYS A 101 1.10 -31.19 0.48
C LYS A 101 1.66 -32.10 1.59
N ILE A 102 2.99 -32.27 1.63
CA ILE A 102 3.68 -33.02 2.69
C ILE A 102 3.45 -32.38 4.06
N TYR A 103 3.45 -31.04 4.12
CA TYR A 103 3.16 -30.29 5.34
C TYR A 103 1.75 -30.58 5.90
N ILE A 104 0.72 -30.60 5.04
CA ILE A 104 -0.67 -30.87 5.46
C ILE A 104 -0.82 -32.28 6.06
N ARG A 105 -0.13 -33.27 5.48
CA ARG A 105 -0.16 -34.68 5.92
C ARG A 105 0.63 -34.94 7.21
N ASN A 106 1.49 -34.01 7.60
CA ASN A 106 2.30 -34.11 8.82
C ASN A 106 1.60 -33.38 9.98
N PRO A 107 1.71 -33.82 11.25
CA PRO A 107 1.13 -33.13 12.41
C PRO A 107 2.02 -32.02 12.99
N TYR A 108 3.28 -31.89 12.58
CA TYR A 108 4.15 -30.86 13.15
C TYR A 108 3.72 -29.45 12.71
N ARG A 109 3.39 -28.61 13.69
CA ARG A 109 3.04 -27.19 13.56
C ARG A 109 4.05 -26.41 14.40
N SER A 110 4.63 -25.33 13.85
CA SER A 110 5.64 -24.41 14.42
C SER A 110 6.76 -24.12 13.40
N ILE A 111 6.45 -24.20 12.11
CA ILE A 111 7.45 -24.02 11.04
C ILE A 111 7.59 -22.53 10.71
N TYR A 112 6.57 -21.74 11.03
CA TYR A 112 6.54 -20.31 10.82
C TYR A 112 7.79 -19.60 11.35
N SER A 113 8.15 -19.84 12.61
CA SER A 113 9.26 -19.18 13.32
C SER A 113 10.65 -19.48 12.76
N LYS A 114 10.80 -20.50 11.92
CA LYS A 114 12.08 -20.88 11.31
C LYS A 114 12.19 -20.50 9.84
N ILE A 115 11.07 -20.24 9.16
CA ILE A 115 11.06 -20.07 7.70
C ILE A 115 10.77 -18.63 7.32
N VAL A 116 9.70 -18.05 7.87
CA VAL A 116 9.30 -16.68 7.51
C VAL A 116 10.39 -15.66 7.89
N PRO A 117 11.02 -15.69 9.07
CA PRO A 117 12.12 -14.77 9.38
C PRO A 117 13.31 -14.88 8.42
N ILE A 118 13.65 -16.09 7.96
CA ILE A 118 14.79 -16.31 7.08
C ILE A 118 14.48 -15.81 5.66
N LEU A 119 13.26 -16.04 5.18
CA LEU A 119 12.81 -15.48 3.90
C LEU A 119 12.77 -13.95 3.94
N LEU A 120 12.35 -13.36 5.07
CA LEU A 120 12.39 -11.92 5.29
C LEU A 120 13.84 -11.40 5.35
N GLN A 121 14.76 -12.12 6.01
CA GLN A 121 16.19 -11.77 6.07
C GLN A 121 16.86 -11.86 4.69
N ASN A 122 16.49 -12.86 3.89
CA ASN A 122 16.96 -13.05 2.51
C ASN A 122 16.25 -12.13 1.49
N GLN A 123 15.34 -11.26 1.96
CA GLN A 123 14.58 -10.30 1.14
C GLN A 123 13.65 -10.94 0.09
N GLU A 124 13.27 -12.21 0.27
CA GLU A 124 12.33 -12.93 -0.59
C GLU A 124 10.89 -12.74 -0.09
N PHE A 125 10.43 -11.49 -0.04
CA PHE A 125 9.14 -11.09 0.55
C PHE A 125 7.93 -11.74 -0.12
N ASP A 126 8.00 -12.03 -1.42
CA ASP A 126 6.93 -12.71 -2.16
C ASP A 126 6.73 -14.16 -1.66
N LYS A 127 7.84 -14.91 -1.53
CA LYS A 127 7.82 -16.25 -0.93
C LYS A 127 7.41 -16.19 0.53
N ALA A 128 7.90 -15.19 1.28
CA ALA A 128 7.53 -15.00 2.68
C ALA A 128 6.02 -14.76 2.84
N PHE A 129 5.39 -13.99 1.95
CA PHE A 129 3.95 -13.74 1.94
C PHE A 129 3.15 -15.01 1.56
N ASP A 130 3.56 -15.72 0.52
CA ASP A 130 2.91 -16.97 0.10
C ASP A 130 2.97 -18.06 1.18
N TRP A 131 4.06 -18.11 1.94
CA TRP A 131 4.20 -19.00 3.09
C TRP A 131 3.45 -18.47 4.32
N HIS A 132 3.43 -17.17 4.57
CA HIS A 132 2.65 -16.54 5.63
C HIS A 132 1.16 -16.87 5.51
N MET A 133 0.56 -16.62 4.33
CA MET A 133 -0.85 -16.92 4.07
C MET A 133 -1.16 -18.41 4.20
N PHE A 134 -0.27 -19.28 3.69
CA PHE A 134 -0.46 -20.72 3.75
C PHE A 134 -0.38 -21.26 5.18
N LEU A 135 0.62 -20.83 5.97
CA LEU A 135 0.80 -21.29 7.35
C LEU A 135 -0.32 -20.75 8.27
N GLN A 136 -0.73 -19.49 8.06
CA GLN A 136 -1.84 -18.89 8.77
C GLN A 136 -3.15 -19.68 8.54
N HIS A 137 -3.43 -20.07 7.30
CA HIS A 137 -4.60 -20.90 6.98
C HIS A 137 -4.56 -22.28 7.67
N ASN A 138 -3.36 -22.82 7.90
CA ASN A 138 -3.14 -24.10 8.58
C ASN A 138 -2.92 -23.97 10.10
N ARG A 139 -3.25 -22.82 10.70
CA ARG A 139 -3.10 -22.52 12.14
C ARG A 139 -1.66 -22.60 12.68
N ASP A 140 -0.65 -22.39 11.83
CA ASP A 140 0.76 -22.27 12.22
C ASP A 140 1.15 -20.79 12.22
N LEU A 141 1.12 -20.19 13.41
CA LEU A 141 1.15 -18.75 13.62
C LEU A 141 2.55 -18.23 14.00
N PRO A 142 2.84 -16.94 13.78
CA PRO A 142 4.03 -16.31 14.34
C PRO A 142 4.03 -16.38 15.87
N LEU A 143 5.21 -16.62 16.46
CA LEU A 143 5.40 -16.55 17.91
C LEU A 143 5.18 -15.12 18.42
N ASN A 144 5.70 -14.13 17.68
CA ASN A 144 5.56 -12.70 18.00
C ASN A 144 5.12 -11.93 16.75
N ALA A 145 4.26 -10.92 16.93
CA ALA A 145 3.84 -10.03 15.85
C ALA A 145 5.02 -9.28 15.19
N ASP A 146 6.10 -9.04 15.94
CA ASP A 146 7.34 -8.41 15.47
C ASP A 146 7.98 -9.16 14.30
N ILE A 147 7.81 -10.48 14.23
CA ILE A 147 8.36 -11.31 13.14
C ILE A 147 7.71 -10.93 11.80
N VAL A 148 6.45 -10.50 11.83
CA VAL A 148 5.68 -10.13 10.64
C VAL A 148 5.75 -8.63 10.36
N GLN A 149 6.30 -7.85 11.28
CA GLN A 149 6.42 -6.40 11.14
C GLN A 149 7.22 -5.96 9.91
N PRO A 150 8.32 -6.62 9.48
CA PRO A 150 8.97 -6.30 8.21
C PRO A 150 8.06 -6.54 6.99
N LEU A 151 7.20 -7.56 7.04
CA LEU A 151 6.21 -7.86 5.99
C LEU A 151 5.08 -6.80 5.98
N ILE A 152 4.60 -6.41 7.16
CA ILE A 152 3.58 -5.35 7.32
C ILE A 152 4.14 -4.00 6.86
N GLN A 153 5.37 -3.65 7.24
CA GLN A 153 6.04 -2.43 6.80
C GLN A 153 6.22 -2.42 5.28
N TYR A 154 6.66 -3.55 4.70
CA TYR A 154 6.75 -3.72 3.25
C TYR A 154 5.41 -3.45 2.58
N PHE A 155 4.34 -4.17 2.94
CA PHE A 155 3.04 -3.95 2.31
C PHE A 155 2.43 -2.59 2.68
N SER A 156 2.73 -1.99 3.84
CA SER A 156 2.17 -0.67 4.22
C SER A 156 2.62 0.45 3.28
N ILE A 157 3.82 0.31 2.70
CA ILE A 157 4.40 1.28 1.76
C ILE A 157 3.85 1.06 0.34
N PHE A 158 3.67 -0.19 -0.08
CA PHE A 158 3.35 -0.54 -1.48
C PHE A 158 1.86 -0.88 -1.73
N ASP A 159 1.18 -1.51 -0.77
CA ASP A 159 -0.25 -1.82 -0.80
C ASP A 159 -0.87 -1.81 0.62
N PRO A 160 -1.38 -0.65 1.06
CA PRO A 160 -1.98 -0.50 2.38
C PRO A 160 -3.18 -1.43 2.63
N LYS A 161 -3.80 -2.02 1.59
CA LYS A 161 -4.94 -2.93 1.75
C LYS A 161 -4.48 -4.33 2.17
N THR A 162 -3.44 -4.87 1.55
CA THR A 162 -2.84 -6.15 1.97
C THR A 162 -2.15 -6.01 3.32
N ALA A 163 -1.51 -4.86 3.61
CA ALA A 163 -0.97 -4.57 4.94
C ALA A 163 -2.05 -4.61 6.03
N LYS A 164 -3.20 -3.97 5.76
CA LYS A 164 -4.37 -4.03 6.63
C LYS A 164 -4.95 -5.45 6.75
N GLY A 165 -4.95 -6.20 5.65
CA GLY A 165 -5.37 -7.61 5.62
C GLY A 165 -4.49 -8.50 6.51
N ILE A 166 -3.17 -8.34 6.42
CA ILE A 166 -2.19 -9.05 7.26
C ILE A 166 -2.37 -8.66 8.72
N SER A 167 -2.47 -7.36 9.04
CA SER A 167 -2.70 -6.90 10.41
C SER A 167 -4.05 -7.37 10.96
N SER A 168 -5.12 -7.33 10.16
CA SER A 168 -6.43 -7.84 10.57
C SER A 168 -6.44 -9.35 10.75
N GLY A 169 -5.69 -10.09 9.91
CA GLY A 169 -5.53 -11.53 10.02
C GLY A 169 -4.78 -11.93 11.28
N LEU A 170 -3.75 -11.17 11.68
CA LEU A 170 -3.01 -11.36 12.93
C LEU A 170 -3.90 -11.10 14.16
N MET A 171 -4.70 -10.02 14.13
CA MET A 171 -5.68 -9.71 15.17
C MET A 171 -6.78 -10.78 15.27
N ALA A 172 -7.30 -11.26 14.14
CA ALA A 172 -8.31 -12.32 14.09
C ALA A 172 -7.77 -13.71 14.48
N SER A 173 -6.46 -13.92 14.38
CA SER A 173 -5.80 -15.19 14.72
C SER A 173 -5.28 -15.23 16.17
N GLY A 174 -5.61 -14.24 17.01
CA GLY A 174 -5.27 -14.23 18.44
C GLY A 174 -3.78 -13.98 18.76
N SER A 175 -2.96 -13.62 17.77
CA SER A 175 -1.58 -13.19 18.03
C SER A 175 -1.62 -11.72 18.47
N SER A 176 -1.75 -11.52 19.77
CA SER A 176 -1.87 -10.21 20.41
C SER A 176 -0.77 -9.25 19.96
N LEU A 177 -1.16 -8.20 19.26
CA LEU A 177 -0.43 -6.93 19.24
C LEU A 177 -0.86 -6.15 20.49
N ALA A 178 -0.38 -6.55 21.66
CA ALA A 178 -0.26 -5.68 22.84
C ALA A 178 0.48 -6.39 23.98
N PRO A 179 1.32 -5.67 24.76
CA PRO A 179 1.63 -6.06 26.12
C PRO A 179 0.33 -6.08 26.94
N GLY A 180 0.20 -7.13 27.76
CA GLY A 180 -1.04 -7.64 28.37
C GLY A 180 -2.12 -6.63 28.73
N THR A 181 -3.32 -6.88 28.24
CA THR A 181 -4.58 -6.62 28.98
C THR A 181 -5.58 -7.70 28.59
N THR A 182 -5.88 -8.58 29.55
CA THR A 182 -7.01 -9.50 29.50
C THR A 182 -8.30 -8.68 29.53
N THR A 183 -9.08 -8.73 28.45
CA THR A 183 -10.48 -8.28 28.45
C THR A 183 -11.38 -9.50 28.38
N GLY A 184 -11.83 -9.95 29.55
CA GLY A 184 -13.11 -10.63 29.66
C GLY A 184 -14.18 -9.54 29.77
N GLU A 185 -14.96 -9.36 28.72
CA GLU A 185 -16.15 -8.51 28.75
C GLU A 185 -17.21 -9.19 29.63
N SER A 186 -17.54 -8.58 30.77
CA SER A 186 -18.84 -8.74 31.41
C SER A 186 -19.41 -7.35 31.62
N ARG A 187 -20.53 -7.10 30.94
CA ARG A 187 -21.40 -5.96 31.19
C ARG A 187 -21.90 -6.09 32.62
N ASP A 188 -21.62 -5.11 33.47
CA ASP A 188 -22.52 -4.80 34.56
C ASP A 188 -22.73 -3.29 34.68
N LYS A 189 -24.02 -2.95 34.71
CA LYS A 189 -24.54 -1.64 35.06
C LYS A 189 -24.63 -1.58 36.59
N SER A 190 -24.45 -0.37 37.11
CA SER A 190 -24.72 0.11 38.48
C SER A 190 -23.88 -0.50 39.62
N ASN A 191 -22.98 0.30 40.20
CA ASN A 191 -23.14 0.87 41.55
C ASN A 191 -22.00 1.84 41.92
N SER A 192 -22.06 3.05 41.32
CA SER A 192 -21.03 4.10 41.42
C SER A 192 -20.93 4.80 42.81
N ARG A 193 -21.66 4.34 43.82
CA ARG A 193 -21.71 4.93 45.17
C ARG A 193 -21.22 3.95 46.25
N GLU A 194 -21.44 2.65 46.06
CA GLU A 194 -20.89 1.59 46.91
C GLU A 194 -19.38 1.46 46.75
N ASP A 195 -18.86 1.55 45.53
CA ASP A 195 -17.40 1.57 45.29
C ASP A 195 -16.70 2.77 45.95
N MET A 196 -17.38 3.92 45.98
CA MET A 196 -16.86 5.15 46.60
C MET A 196 -16.84 5.03 48.13
N LEU A 197 -17.84 4.39 48.71
CA LEU A 197 -17.92 4.13 50.15
C LEU A 197 -16.97 3.00 50.58
N SER A 198 -16.83 1.94 49.79
CA SER A 198 -15.91 0.82 50.04
C SER A 198 -14.44 1.28 50.14
N ILE A 199 -14.03 2.22 49.29
CA ILE A 199 -12.65 2.76 49.28
C ILE A 199 -12.43 3.76 50.42
N MET A 200 -13.44 4.60 50.73
CA MET A 200 -13.37 5.53 51.87
C MET A 200 -13.38 4.82 53.23
N SER A 201 -13.95 3.61 53.30
CA SER A 201 -13.99 2.75 54.48
C SER A 201 -12.69 1.95 54.72
N GLY A 202 -11.67 2.09 53.87
CA GLY A 202 -10.37 1.43 54.05
C GLY A 202 -10.30 -0.03 53.56
N GLU A 203 -11.33 -0.54 52.91
CA GLU A 203 -11.33 -1.85 52.26
C GLU A 203 -10.99 -1.68 50.76
N ALA A 204 -9.72 -1.40 50.46
CA ALA A 204 -9.22 -1.52 49.09
C ALA A 204 -8.48 -2.87 48.95
N PRO A 205 -8.82 -3.72 47.95
CA PRO A 205 -7.92 -4.79 47.55
C PRO A 205 -6.62 -4.13 47.08
N GLY A 206 -5.46 -4.68 47.48
CA GLY A 206 -4.13 -4.18 47.10
C GLY A 206 -3.78 -4.25 45.60
N ALA A 207 -4.77 -4.18 44.70
CA ALA A 207 -4.61 -4.19 43.26
C ALA A 207 -4.29 -2.77 42.75
N VAL A 208 -3.16 -2.63 42.06
CA VAL A 208 -2.79 -1.41 41.35
C VAL A 208 -3.83 -1.15 40.25
N VAL A 209 -4.57 -0.04 40.34
CA VAL A 209 -5.56 0.33 39.31
C VAL A 209 -4.80 0.85 38.08
N LYS A 210 -4.61 0.00 37.07
CA LYS A 210 -3.95 0.35 35.81
C LYS A 210 -4.97 0.56 34.69
N GLY A 211 -4.73 1.59 33.85
CA GLY A 211 -5.41 1.76 32.57
C GLY A 211 -6.55 2.79 32.53
N SER A 212 -7.34 2.76 31.46
CA SER A 212 -8.37 3.77 31.11
C SER A 212 -9.49 3.94 32.15
N GLN A 213 -9.72 2.93 33.01
CA GLN A 213 -10.70 3.03 34.09
C GLN A 213 -10.19 3.89 35.25
N ALA A 214 -8.88 3.85 35.54
CA ALA A 214 -8.25 4.73 36.53
C ALA A 214 -8.43 6.20 36.12
N ASP A 215 -8.24 6.51 34.83
CA ASP A 215 -8.39 7.88 34.31
C ASP A 215 -9.81 8.42 34.49
N LEU A 216 -10.84 7.64 34.14
CA LEU A 216 -12.23 8.06 34.29
C LEU A 216 -12.60 8.32 35.77
N TRP A 217 -12.10 7.47 36.68
CA TRP A 217 -12.36 7.61 38.11
C TRP A 217 -11.65 8.83 38.68
N VAL A 218 -10.35 8.98 38.40
CA VAL A 218 -9.54 10.11 38.85
C VAL A 218 -10.04 11.43 38.25
N ALA A 219 -10.50 11.42 37.00
CA ALA A 219 -11.11 12.60 36.36
C ALA A 219 -12.36 13.09 37.08
N ARG A 220 -13.20 12.17 37.56
CA ARG A 220 -14.40 12.53 38.34
C ARG A 220 -14.02 13.18 39.68
N TRP A 221 -13.00 12.65 40.36
CA TRP A 221 -12.48 13.27 41.58
C TRP A 221 -11.89 14.66 41.32
N PHE A 222 -11.09 14.81 40.27
CA PHE A 222 -10.55 16.13 39.91
C PHE A 222 -11.63 17.12 39.51
N ALA A 223 -12.68 16.71 38.81
CA ALA A 223 -13.80 17.58 38.43
C ALA A 223 -14.67 18.04 39.63
N THR A 224 -14.52 17.40 40.79
CA THR A 224 -15.39 17.58 41.95
C THR A 224 -15.02 18.84 42.75
N LYS A 225 -15.86 19.89 42.69
CA LYS A 225 -15.56 21.23 43.27
C LYS A 225 -15.45 21.30 44.80
N TRP A 226 -16.07 20.36 45.53
CA TRP A 226 -16.08 20.33 47.00
C TRP A 226 -14.84 19.67 47.60
N VAL A 227 -13.96 19.09 46.77
CA VAL A 227 -12.66 18.54 47.16
C VAL A 227 -11.56 19.40 46.53
N THR A 228 -10.56 19.83 47.31
CA THR A 228 -9.41 20.56 46.76
C THR A 228 -8.55 19.65 45.88
N LEU A 229 -7.88 20.21 44.87
CA LEU A 229 -7.00 19.42 43.99
C LEU A 229 -5.88 18.74 44.78
N ASP A 230 -5.38 19.37 45.84
CA ASP A 230 -4.38 18.77 46.75
C ASP A 230 -4.88 17.48 47.41
N ILE A 231 -6.13 17.47 47.91
CA ILE A 231 -6.74 16.27 48.50
C ILE A 231 -6.96 15.20 47.43
N ALA A 232 -7.39 15.60 46.23
CA ALA A 232 -7.58 14.68 45.12
C ALA A 232 -6.26 14.05 44.62
N ILE A 233 -5.16 14.81 44.59
CA ILE A 233 -3.82 14.30 44.23
C ILE A 233 -3.28 13.37 45.33
N ASN A 234 -3.48 13.73 46.61
CA ASN A 234 -3.09 12.89 47.74
C ASN A 234 -3.79 11.53 47.71
N THR A 235 -5.09 11.52 47.41
CA THR A 235 -5.90 10.30 47.32
C THR A 235 -5.49 9.45 46.12
N ALA A 236 -5.23 10.04 44.95
CA ALA A 236 -4.69 9.32 43.79
C ALA A 236 -3.34 8.64 44.09
N HIS A 237 -2.46 9.33 44.83
CA HIS A 237 -1.19 8.75 45.29
C HIS A 237 -1.41 7.60 46.29
N ALA A 238 -2.29 7.76 47.27
CA ALA A 238 -2.62 6.72 48.26
C ALA A 238 -3.17 5.44 47.60
N LEU A 239 -3.90 5.61 46.49
CA LEU A 239 -4.44 4.51 45.67
C LEU A 239 -3.42 3.93 44.67
N LYS A 240 -2.14 4.34 44.74
CA LYS A 240 -1.03 3.87 43.89
C LYS A 240 -1.30 4.02 42.37
N VAL A 241 -1.91 5.14 41.97
CA VAL A 241 -2.10 5.46 40.55
C VAL A 241 -0.74 5.81 39.92
N GLU A 242 -0.26 4.99 38.99
CA GLU A 242 1.03 5.20 38.32
C GLU A 242 0.98 6.33 37.27
N SER A 243 -0.16 6.55 36.61
CA SER A 243 -0.32 7.62 35.63
C SER A 243 -1.77 8.06 35.44
N ILE A 244 -1.96 9.33 35.09
CA ILE A 244 -3.26 9.91 34.74
C ILE A 244 -3.39 10.08 33.22
N GLY A 245 -4.58 9.88 32.69
CA GLY A 245 -4.86 10.03 31.27
C GLY A 245 -5.36 11.44 30.91
N PRO A 246 -5.87 11.62 29.67
CA PRO A 246 -6.27 12.93 29.16
C PRO A 246 -7.52 13.49 29.86
N LEU A 247 -8.44 12.65 30.35
CA LEU A 247 -9.67 13.13 31.00
C LEU A 247 -9.37 13.71 32.40
N ALA A 248 -8.54 13.03 33.17
CA ALA A 248 -8.12 13.52 34.48
C ALA A 248 -7.34 14.83 34.36
N LEU A 249 -6.46 14.91 33.36
CA LEU A 249 -5.68 16.11 33.12
C LEU A 249 -6.55 17.28 32.64
N GLN A 250 -7.56 17.02 31.79
CA GLN A 250 -8.55 18.04 31.41
C GLN A 250 -9.32 18.55 32.63
N ALA A 251 -9.75 17.67 33.54
CA ALA A 251 -10.49 18.05 34.73
C ALA A 251 -9.69 18.99 35.67
N ILE A 252 -8.37 18.79 35.77
CA ILE A 252 -7.47 19.72 36.47
C ILE A 252 -7.45 21.08 35.76
N ALA A 253 -7.21 21.07 34.45
CA ALA A 253 -7.10 22.29 33.66
C ALA A 253 -8.39 23.11 33.58
N LEU A 254 -9.57 22.47 33.65
CA LEU A 254 -10.85 23.18 33.72
C LEU A 254 -11.09 23.86 35.09
N ARG A 255 -10.43 23.40 36.16
CA ARG A 255 -10.52 24.02 37.49
C ARG A 255 -9.52 25.15 37.67
N GLU A 256 -8.33 24.97 37.14
CA GLU A 256 -7.24 25.94 37.19
C GLU A 256 -6.79 26.23 35.74
N PRO A 257 -7.50 27.09 34.98
CA PRO A 257 -7.27 27.29 33.55
C PRO A 257 -6.05 28.17 33.22
N VAL A 258 -5.33 28.66 34.24
CA VAL A 258 -4.14 29.50 34.07
C VAL A 258 -2.93 28.60 33.83
N ALA A 259 -2.15 28.89 32.79
CA ALA A 259 -1.00 28.08 32.38
C ALA A 259 0.03 27.82 33.50
N ALA A 260 0.25 28.79 34.40
CA ALA A 260 1.14 28.66 35.54
C ALA A 260 0.63 27.64 36.57
N ASP A 261 -0.67 27.69 36.87
CA ASP A 261 -1.31 26.80 37.85
C ASP A 261 -1.31 25.36 37.35
N ILE A 262 -1.67 25.13 36.07
CA ILE A 262 -1.59 23.81 35.44
C ILE A 262 -0.17 23.24 35.51
N THR A 263 0.83 24.06 35.23
CA THR A 263 2.23 23.63 35.27
C THR A 263 2.67 23.27 36.70
N SER A 264 2.21 24.04 37.69
CA SER A 264 2.42 23.74 39.11
C SER A 264 1.78 22.40 39.51
N ARG A 265 0.53 22.15 39.10
CA ARG A 265 -0.18 20.87 39.35
C ARG A 265 0.46 19.68 38.66
N ILE A 266 0.92 19.84 37.42
CA ILE A 266 1.69 18.79 36.73
C ILE A 266 2.97 18.47 37.49
N GLY A 267 3.69 19.50 37.96
CA GLY A 267 4.88 19.30 38.81
C GLY A 267 4.56 18.57 40.12
N GLN A 268 3.43 18.91 40.76
CA GLN A 268 2.97 18.24 41.99
C GLN A 268 2.65 16.76 41.78
N LEU A 269 2.05 16.40 40.63
CA LEU A 269 1.79 15.01 40.25
C LEU A 269 3.10 14.24 40.01
N GLU A 270 4.02 14.83 39.24
CA GLU A 270 5.33 14.23 38.91
C GLU A 270 6.17 14.00 40.17
N GLN A 271 6.20 14.95 41.11
CA GLN A 271 6.90 14.82 42.41
C GLN A 271 6.38 13.65 43.25
N ARG A 272 5.13 13.25 43.05
CA ARG A 272 4.49 12.13 43.75
C ARG A 272 4.52 10.84 42.95
N GLY A 273 5.31 10.78 41.89
CA GLY A 273 5.43 9.58 41.06
C GLY A 273 4.20 9.27 40.21
N ILE A 274 3.27 10.23 40.04
CA ILE A 274 2.12 10.09 39.15
C ILE A 274 2.48 10.67 37.80
N GLY A 275 2.68 9.80 36.81
CA GLY A 275 3.00 10.22 35.45
C GLY A 275 1.82 10.88 34.72
N VAL A 276 2.09 11.90 33.90
CA VAL A 276 1.10 12.41 32.96
C VAL A 276 1.08 11.55 31.70
N GLY A 277 -0.11 11.14 31.27
CA GLY A 277 -0.32 10.27 30.11
C GLY A 277 0.29 10.82 28.83
N GLN A 278 0.64 9.91 27.91
CA GLN A 278 1.36 10.24 26.67
C GLN A 278 0.46 10.52 25.46
N SER A 279 -0.84 10.74 25.71
CA SER A 279 -1.81 11.09 24.66
C SER A 279 -1.45 12.42 23.99
N THR A 280 -1.91 12.61 22.76
CA THR A 280 -1.71 13.85 21.98
C THR A 280 -2.26 15.06 22.73
N TYR A 281 -3.43 14.91 23.36
CA TYR A 281 -4.05 15.95 24.19
C TYR A 281 -3.20 16.28 25.43
N SER A 282 -2.76 15.27 26.18
CA SER A 282 -1.94 15.45 27.39
C SER A 282 -0.60 16.13 27.09
N LYS A 283 0.05 15.75 25.98
CA LYS A 283 1.28 16.38 25.51
C LYS A 283 1.06 17.83 25.10
N ALA A 284 -0.02 18.11 24.37
CA ALA A 284 -0.36 19.46 23.95
C ALA A 284 -0.65 20.38 25.14
N LEU A 285 -1.50 19.94 26.07
CA LEU A 285 -1.83 20.69 27.28
C LEU A 285 -0.56 21.01 28.11
N THR A 286 0.30 20.01 28.33
CA THR A 286 1.55 20.17 29.07
C THR A 286 2.52 21.11 28.36
N SER A 287 2.61 21.04 27.03
CA SER A 287 3.47 21.92 26.24
C SER A 287 2.98 23.37 26.27
N PHE A 288 1.67 23.59 26.10
CA PHE A 288 1.08 24.93 26.11
C PHE A 288 1.18 25.57 27.48
N SER A 289 0.97 24.81 28.56
CA SER A 289 1.10 25.29 29.93
C SER A 289 2.55 25.70 30.24
N LYS A 290 3.53 24.83 29.95
CA LYS A 290 4.96 25.09 30.18
C LYS A 290 5.48 26.28 29.37
N ARG A 291 4.94 26.53 28.18
CA ARG A 291 5.31 27.65 27.30
C ARG A 291 4.53 28.94 27.57
N GLY A 292 3.58 28.94 28.51
CA GLY A 292 2.75 30.10 28.83
C GLY A 292 1.81 30.53 27.69
N GLN A 293 1.40 29.62 26.80
CA GLN A 293 0.59 29.92 25.63
C GLN A 293 -0.92 29.95 25.97
N GLN A 294 -1.35 30.95 26.74
CA GLN A 294 -2.70 31.03 27.30
C GLN A 294 -3.82 30.96 26.24
N GLY A 295 -3.69 31.66 25.11
CA GLY A 295 -4.73 31.65 24.07
C GLY A 295 -4.91 30.29 23.37
N LEU A 296 -3.84 29.48 23.25
CA LEU A 296 -3.94 28.11 22.70
C LEU A 296 -4.47 27.13 23.75
N LEU A 297 -4.13 27.35 25.02
CA LEU A 297 -4.65 26.58 26.15
C LEU A 297 -6.17 26.76 26.27
N GLU A 298 -6.65 28.01 26.22
CA GLU A 298 -8.09 28.32 26.23
C GLU A 298 -8.79 27.70 25.02
N ALA A 299 -8.23 27.85 23.82
CA ALA A 299 -8.80 27.23 22.62
C ALA A 299 -8.86 25.70 22.70
N LEU A 300 -7.88 25.05 23.36
CA LEU A 300 -7.88 23.61 23.59
C LEU A 300 -8.98 23.18 24.57
N LEU A 301 -9.19 23.94 25.65
CA LEU A 301 -10.19 23.66 26.68
C LEU A 301 -11.62 23.96 26.21
N GLU A 302 -11.80 24.98 25.37
CA GLU A 302 -13.07 25.35 24.74
C GLU A 302 -13.42 24.47 23.53
N SER A 303 -12.53 23.55 23.12
CA SER A 303 -12.76 22.71 21.97
C SER A 303 -13.87 21.68 22.23
N ASP A 304 -14.83 21.59 21.31
CA ASP A 304 -15.88 20.56 21.34
C ASP A 304 -15.35 19.13 21.09
N GLN A 305 -14.04 18.99 20.79
CA GLN A 305 -13.42 17.69 20.59
C GLN A 305 -13.21 16.96 21.93
N HIS A 306 -13.64 15.70 21.98
CA HIS A 306 -13.31 14.84 23.11
C HIS A 306 -11.78 14.64 23.20
N PRO A 307 -11.13 14.67 24.39
CA PRO A 307 -9.67 14.60 24.52
C PRO A 307 -9.00 13.41 23.82
N LEU A 308 -9.66 12.24 23.80
CA LEU A 308 -9.17 11.05 23.09
C LEU A 308 -9.25 11.17 21.55
N SER A 309 -10.09 12.05 21.02
CA SER A 309 -10.25 12.26 19.57
C SER A 309 -9.04 12.97 18.95
N PHE A 310 -8.20 13.63 19.76
CA PHE A 310 -6.95 14.24 19.31
C PHE A 310 -5.90 13.21 18.85
N ASP A 311 -5.99 11.96 19.31
CA ASP A 311 -5.12 10.87 18.86
C ASP A 311 -5.51 10.32 17.47
N ASP A 312 -6.72 10.61 16.97
CA ASP A 312 -7.14 10.19 15.62
C ASP A 312 -6.58 11.13 14.54
N ARG A 313 -5.41 10.78 14.01
CA ARG A 313 -4.75 11.54 12.93
C ARG A 313 -5.63 11.75 11.69
N VAL A 314 -6.51 10.81 11.35
CA VAL A 314 -7.36 10.93 10.15
C VAL A 314 -8.47 11.94 10.39
N LEU A 315 -9.06 11.95 11.59
CA LEU A 315 -10.04 12.96 11.99
C LEU A 315 -9.41 14.36 12.03
N GLN A 316 -8.22 14.50 12.64
CA GLN A 316 -7.51 15.78 12.72
C GLN A 316 -7.20 16.35 11.34
N GLU A 317 -6.74 15.53 10.38
CA GLU A 317 -6.53 15.98 8.99
C GLU A 317 -7.82 16.48 8.33
N LYS A 318 -8.96 15.83 8.57
CA LYS A 318 -10.25 16.27 8.01
C LYS A 318 -10.68 17.60 8.62
N LEU A 319 -10.62 17.74 9.95
CA LEU A 319 -10.99 18.96 10.66
C LEU A 319 -10.11 20.14 10.26
N LEU A 320 -8.80 19.93 10.11
CA LEU A 320 -7.89 20.95 9.61
C LEU A 320 -8.33 21.50 8.24
N THR A 321 -8.77 20.63 7.32
CA THR A 321 -9.30 21.04 6.00
C THR A 321 -10.73 21.59 6.04
N ALA A 322 -11.49 21.36 7.11
CA ALA A 322 -12.83 21.89 7.29
C ALA A 322 -12.74 23.32 7.83
N TYR A 323 -11.97 23.54 8.89
CA TYR A 323 -11.73 24.87 9.48
C TYR A 323 -11.08 25.83 8.48
N ALA A 324 -10.10 25.36 7.70
CA ALA A 324 -9.50 26.16 6.63
C ALA A 324 -10.51 26.64 5.57
N LYS A 325 -11.58 25.87 5.30
CA LYS A 325 -12.63 26.27 4.35
C LYS A 325 -13.68 27.16 4.98
N ALA A 326 -13.97 26.96 6.26
CA ALA A 326 -14.89 27.76 7.03
C ALA A 326 -14.31 29.14 7.41
N GLY A 327 -12.98 29.30 7.28
CA GLY A 327 -12.27 30.51 7.72
C GLY A 327 -12.05 30.58 9.24
N ASP A 328 -12.26 29.48 9.95
CA ASP A 328 -12.02 29.40 11.39
C ASP A 328 -10.52 29.19 11.67
N TRP A 329 -9.79 30.31 11.67
CA TRP A 329 -8.34 30.29 11.86
C TRP A 329 -7.93 29.92 13.28
N ARG A 330 -8.79 30.17 14.29
CA ARG A 330 -8.50 29.85 15.69
C ARG A 330 -8.43 28.34 15.89
N GLN A 331 -9.45 27.60 15.41
CA GLN A 331 -9.46 26.14 15.49
C GLN A 331 -8.45 25.49 14.54
N HIS A 332 -8.20 26.11 13.38
CA HIS A 332 -7.14 25.65 12.47
C HIS A 332 -5.75 25.73 13.11
N GLN A 333 -5.42 26.86 13.76
CA GLN A 333 -4.14 27.05 14.44
C GLN A 333 -4.01 26.14 15.67
N LEU A 334 -5.10 25.89 16.41
CA LEU A 334 -5.12 24.95 17.52
C LEU A 334 -4.68 23.54 17.08
N ILE A 335 -5.30 22.99 16.02
CA ILE A 335 -4.97 21.62 15.56
C ILE A 335 -3.49 21.52 15.16
N LEU A 336 -2.96 22.54 14.47
CA LEU A 336 -1.54 22.59 14.11
C LEU A 336 -0.65 22.63 15.35
N ALA A 337 -0.94 23.51 16.31
CA ALA A 337 -0.18 23.60 17.54
C ALA A 337 -0.19 22.28 18.35
N VAL A 338 -1.33 21.58 18.39
CA VAL A 338 -1.48 20.27 19.04
C VAL A 338 -0.63 19.21 18.34
N GLN A 339 -0.62 19.20 16.99
CA GLN A 339 0.24 18.29 16.21
C GLN A 339 1.73 18.57 16.46
N LEU A 340 2.14 19.84 16.56
CA LEU A 340 3.52 20.21 16.87
C LEU A 340 3.94 19.78 18.27
N ALA A 341 3.07 19.97 19.26
CA ALA A 341 3.36 19.61 20.65
C ALA A 341 3.46 18.10 20.87
N SER A 342 2.85 17.30 20.00
CA SER A 342 2.88 15.84 20.03
C SER A 342 3.86 15.21 19.04
N ALA A 343 4.52 16.03 18.22
CA ALA A 343 5.46 15.56 17.19
C ALA A 343 6.72 14.95 17.82
N ILE A 344 7.22 13.88 17.18
CA ILE A 344 8.50 13.25 17.54
C ILE A 344 9.67 14.17 17.19
N ASP A 345 9.57 14.90 16.08
CA ASP A 345 10.51 15.93 15.65
C ASP A 345 9.78 17.28 15.49
N PRO A 346 9.81 18.15 16.52
CA PRO A 346 9.12 19.44 16.48
C PRO A 346 9.64 20.37 15.39
N VAL A 347 10.93 20.30 15.04
CA VAL A 347 11.52 21.19 14.03
C VAL A 347 10.99 20.80 12.64
N MET A 348 10.98 19.50 12.34
CA MET A 348 10.40 19.00 11.10
C MET A 348 8.91 19.34 10.97
N GLU A 349 8.11 19.10 12.03
CA GLU A 349 6.68 19.39 11.98
C GLU A 349 6.41 20.90 11.81
N GLN A 350 7.19 21.76 12.47
CA GLN A 350 7.05 23.22 12.34
C GLN A 350 7.14 23.69 10.88
N TYR A 351 8.15 23.26 10.14
CA TYR A 351 8.27 23.63 8.72
C TYR A 351 7.17 23.00 7.85
N ASN A 352 6.78 21.75 8.14
CA ASN A 352 5.69 21.10 7.44
C ASN A 352 4.34 21.82 7.65
N MET A 353 4.09 22.36 8.84
CA MET A 353 2.92 23.20 9.12
C MET A 353 2.99 24.55 8.43
N GLN A 354 4.15 25.22 8.41
CA GLN A 354 4.32 26.46 7.65
C GLN A 354 3.98 26.27 6.17
N LEU A 355 4.43 25.17 5.57
CA LEU A 355 4.07 24.81 4.20
C LEU A 355 2.57 24.60 4.02
N ARG A 356 1.88 23.92 4.96
CA ARG A 356 0.42 23.73 4.92
C ARG A 356 -0.32 25.07 5.03
N ASN A 357 0.16 25.99 5.86
CA ASN A 357 -0.44 27.32 6.03
C ASN A 357 -0.29 28.17 4.77
N HIS A 358 0.93 28.29 4.23
CA HIS A 358 1.16 29.05 3.00
C HIS A 358 0.42 28.43 1.80
N ALA A 359 0.31 27.10 1.73
CA ALA A 359 -0.50 26.43 0.71
C ALA A 359 -1.99 26.77 0.82
N THR A 360 -2.53 26.89 2.04
CA THR A 360 -3.93 27.30 2.26
C THR A 360 -4.15 28.73 1.79
N GLN A 361 -3.19 29.63 2.04
CA GLN A 361 -3.19 31.02 1.61
C GLN A 361 -2.86 31.21 0.12
N ARG A 362 -2.45 30.14 -0.58
CA ARG A 362 -1.95 30.14 -1.97
C ARG A 362 -0.76 31.07 -2.20
N ASP A 363 0.04 31.34 -1.17
CA ASP A 363 1.26 32.14 -1.28
C ASP A 363 2.40 31.27 -1.83
N GLN A 364 2.62 31.37 -3.14
CA GLN A 364 3.61 30.57 -3.86
C GLN A 364 5.04 30.94 -3.47
N ALA A 365 5.32 32.23 -3.28
CA ALA A 365 6.65 32.72 -2.96
C ALA A 365 7.08 32.23 -1.57
N ALA A 366 6.16 32.25 -0.61
CA ALA A 366 6.41 31.72 0.72
C ALA A 366 6.63 30.19 0.72
N ILE A 367 5.88 29.43 -0.08
CA ILE A 367 6.08 27.97 -0.20
C ILE A 367 7.50 27.67 -0.71
N VAL A 368 7.94 28.35 -1.77
CA VAL A 368 9.29 28.14 -2.34
C VAL A 368 10.36 28.51 -1.31
N LYS A 369 10.23 29.66 -0.64
CA LYS A 369 11.18 30.11 0.40
C LYS A 369 11.29 29.12 1.56
N VAL A 370 10.17 28.58 2.03
CA VAL A 370 10.17 27.58 3.11
C VAL A 370 10.80 26.27 2.62
N LEU A 371 10.50 25.81 1.40
CA LEU A 371 11.14 24.63 0.82
C LEU A 371 12.66 24.80 0.66
N GLU A 372 13.13 25.98 0.27
CA GLU A 372 14.55 26.31 0.22
C GLU A 372 15.20 26.28 1.60
N THR A 373 14.53 26.83 2.60
CA THR A 373 15.00 26.82 3.98
C THR A 373 15.10 25.40 4.53
N MET A 374 14.08 24.57 4.27
CA MET A 374 14.09 23.13 4.60
C MET A 374 15.23 22.40 3.90
N ARG A 375 15.48 22.72 2.63
CA ARG A 375 16.60 22.15 1.86
C ARG A 375 17.95 22.50 2.48
N MET A 376 18.18 23.78 2.83
CA MET A 376 19.43 24.24 3.46
C MET A 376 19.67 23.55 4.81
N ASN A 377 18.60 23.38 5.59
CA ASN A 377 18.65 22.77 6.92
C ASN A 377 18.58 21.23 6.90
N ARG A 378 18.52 20.61 5.72
CA ARG A 378 18.36 19.16 5.54
C ARG A 378 17.15 18.56 6.28
N ILE A 379 16.01 19.26 6.24
CA ILE A 379 14.74 18.81 6.83
C ILE A 379 13.82 18.26 5.73
N ALA A 380 13.37 17.01 5.87
CA ALA A 380 12.51 16.36 4.88
C ALA A 380 11.06 16.88 4.91
N VAL A 381 10.45 17.00 3.73
CA VAL A 381 9.00 17.28 3.61
C VAL A 381 8.18 16.00 3.77
N GLU A 382 7.17 16.01 4.64
CA GLU A 382 6.29 14.86 4.83
C GLU A 382 5.38 14.58 3.63
N ILE A 383 5.05 13.31 3.42
CA ILE A 383 4.10 12.88 2.38
C ILE A 383 2.70 13.52 2.59
N ALA A 384 2.26 13.66 3.84
CA ALA A 384 0.98 14.29 4.18
C ALA A 384 0.97 15.76 3.72
N THR A 385 2.05 16.49 3.99
CA THR A 385 2.26 17.88 3.55
C THR A 385 2.27 18.00 2.03
N ILE A 386 2.99 17.12 1.32
CA ILE A 386 3.00 17.10 -0.15
C ILE A 386 1.58 16.94 -0.71
N ARG A 387 0.80 15.99 -0.16
CA ARG A 387 -0.60 15.77 -0.58
C ARG A 387 -1.48 16.98 -0.27
N PHE A 388 -1.25 17.64 0.86
CA PHE A 388 -1.98 18.84 1.25
C PHE A 388 -1.71 19.99 0.28
N ILE A 389 -0.43 20.31 0.03
CA ILE A 389 0.00 21.37 -0.89
C ILE A 389 -0.65 21.18 -2.26
N LEU A 390 -0.61 19.96 -2.81
CA LEU A 390 -1.23 19.69 -4.10
C LEU A 390 -2.74 19.81 -4.11
N ARG A 391 -3.42 19.43 -3.03
CA ARG A 391 -4.88 19.62 -2.93
C ARG A 391 -5.25 21.10 -2.83
N ALA A 392 -4.39 21.92 -2.26
CA ALA A 392 -4.59 23.36 -2.12
C ALA A 392 -4.31 24.12 -3.42
N ILE A 393 -3.23 23.76 -4.14
CA ILE A 393 -2.84 24.34 -5.42
C ILE A 393 -3.75 23.86 -6.55
N LEU A 394 -3.95 22.53 -6.68
CA LEU A 394 -4.75 21.97 -7.76
C LEU A 394 -6.24 22.12 -7.43
N ARG A 395 -6.93 23.00 -8.17
CA ARG A 395 -8.39 23.20 -8.06
C ARG A 395 -9.16 21.88 -8.10
N ARG A 396 -10.28 21.82 -7.37
CA ARG A 396 -11.13 20.62 -7.32
C ARG A 396 -11.64 20.27 -8.72
N ARG A 397 -11.63 18.98 -9.01
CA ARG A 397 -12.16 18.41 -10.25
C ARG A 397 -13.38 17.57 -9.89
N ALA A 398 -14.52 17.80 -10.56
CA ALA A 398 -15.67 16.94 -10.41
C ALA A 398 -15.35 15.52 -10.93
N HIS A 399 -15.90 14.50 -10.27
CA HIS A 399 -15.65 13.13 -10.70
C HIS A 399 -16.16 12.93 -12.13
N GLY A 400 -15.33 12.36 -13.00
CA GLY A 400 -15.68 12.15 -14.41
C GLY A 400 -15.59 13.39 -15.32
N HIS A 401 -15.18 14.57 -14.82
CA HIS A 401 -15.06 15.78 -15.64
C HIS A 401 -13.62 16.31 -15.74
N GLY A 402 -13.38 17.13 -16.76
CA GLY A 402 -12.23 18.05 -16.94
C GLY A 402 -11.88 18.87 -15.69
N PRO A 403 -10.63 19.33 -15.52
CA PRO A 403 -10.38 20.43 -14.59
C PRO A 403 -11.24 21.64 -14.97
N ASP A 404 -11.68 22.40 -13.97
CA ASP A 404 -12.47 23.62 -14.18
C ASP A 404 -11.61 24.70 -14.85
N ASN A 405 -11.82 24.85 -16.16
CA ASN A 405 -11.16 25.83 -17.04
C ASN A 405 -11.98 27.12 -17.20
N SER A 406 -12.87 27.45 -16.26
CA SER A 406 -13.67 28.70 -16.28
C SER A 406 -12.82 29.96 -16.49
N VAL A 407 -11.58 29.98 -16.00
CA VAL A 407 -10.60 31.04 -16.30
C VAL A 407 -9.42 30.45 -17.09
N PRO A 408 -9.25 30.80 -18.37
CA PRO A 408 -8.13 30.35 -19.19
C PRO A 408 -6.76 30.68 -18.56
N GLY A 409 -5.78 29.78 -18.71
CA GLY A 409 -4.39 29.97 -18.25
C GLY A 409 -4.11 29.62 -16.78
N TYR A 410 -5.07 29.82 -15.86
CA TYR A 410 -4.83 29.55 -14.45
C TYR A 410 -4.59 28.07 -14.13
N VAL A 411 -5.34 27.16 -14.76
CA VAL A 411 -5.16 25.71 -14.55
C VAL A 411 -3.78 25.26 -15.03
N GLU A 412 -3.25 25.89 -16.09
CA GLU A 412 -1.93 25.59 -16.61
C GLU A 412 -0.83 26.07 -15.68
N GLN A 413 -1.00 27.25 -15.09
CA GLN A 413 -0.10 27.79 -14.07
C GLN A 413 -0.10 26.90 -12.81
N ASP A 414 -1.28 26.50 -12.33
CA ASP A 414 -1.43 25.61 -11.16
C ASP A 414 -0.71 24.26 -11.38
N ILE A 415 -0.83 23.67 -12.57
CA ILE A 415 -0.16 22.41 -12.91
C ILE A 415 1.35 22.59 -13.05
N SER A 416 1.79 23.67 -13.69
CA SER A 416 3.22 23.97 -13.87
C SER A 416 3.91 24.21 -12.52
N LEU A 417 3.24 24.94 -11.63
CA LEU A 417 3.69 25.15 -10.25
C LEU A 417 3.76 23.83 -9.48
N ALA A 418 2.71 22.99 -9.56
CA ALA A 418 2.70 21.69 -8.91
C ALA A 418 3.85 20.79 -9.39
N ILE A 419 4.17 20.80 -10.69
CA ILE A 419 5.30 20.05 -11.25
C ILE A 419 6.62 20.60 -10.70
N SER A 420 6.80 21.92 -10.69
CA SER A 420 8.02 22.57 -10.17
C SER A 420 8.25 22.23 -8.69
N ILE A 421 7.23 22.40 -7.85
CA ILE A 421 7.30 22.04 -6.41
C ILE A 421 7.66 20.56 -6.24
N LEU A 422 7.01 19.66 -6.96
CA LEU A 422 7.28 18.23 -6.82
C LEU A 422 8.66 17.82 -7.33
N LYS A 423 9.18 18.47 -8.38
CA LYS A 423 10.55 18.26 -8.84
C LYS A 423 11.56 18.75 -7.81
N ASN A 424 11.38 19.97 -7.27
CA ASN A 424 12.24 20.52 -6.21
C ASN A 424 12.25 19.62 -4.96
N ILE A 425 11.07 19.14 -4.55
CA ILE A 425 10.97 18.18 -3.44
C ILE A 425 11.67 16.87 -3.80
N MET A 426 11.52 16.34 -5.02
CA MET A 426 12.21 15.11 -5.44
C MET A 426 13.74 15.24 -5.36
N GLU A 427 14.29 16.36 -5.86
CA GLU A 427 15.74 16.59 -5.89
C GLU A 427 16.36 16.54 -4.49
N TYR A 428 15.68 17.13 -3.51
CA TYR A 428 16.18 17.21 -2.14
C TYR A 428 15.71 16.05 -1.24
N ASN A 429 14.40 15.75 -1.16
CA ASN A 429 13.89 14.65 -0.34
C ASN A 429 14.30 13.28 -0.88
N ARG A 430 14.82 13.20 -2.11
CA ARG A 430 15.19 11.96 -2.79
C ARG A 430 13.98 11.04 -3.04
N PHE A 431 12.79 11.36 -2.53
CA PHE A 431 11.61 10.52 -2.70
C PHE A 431 10.33 11.35 -2.66
N VAL A 432 9.53 11.18 -3.71
CA VAL A 432 8.12 11.55 -3.74
C VAL A 432 7.32 10.27 -4.03
N PRO A 433 6.18 10.01 -3.37
CA PRO A 433 5.38 8.83 -3.72
C PRO A 433 4.78 8.94 -5.13
N ILE A 434 4.84 7.86 -5.92
CA ILE A 434 4.33 7.86 -7.31
C ILE A 434 2.83 8.19 -7.43
N THR A 435 2.07 7.92 -6.36
CA THR A 435 0.64 8.20 -6.28
C THR A 435 0.32 9.68 -6.39
N VAL A 436 1.27 10.53 -6.01
CA VAL A 436 1.16 11.99 -6.04
C VAL A 436 1.17 12.52 -7.49
N TRP A 437 2.04 11.95 -8.33
CA TRP A 437 2.16 12.30 -9.74
C TRP A 437 0.95 11.89 -10.59
N ARG A 438 0.08 11.01 -10.07
CA ARG A 438 -1.06 10.49 -10.82
C ARG A 438 -2.03 11.57 -11.28
N GLU A 439 -2.32 12.56 -10.44
CA GLU A 439 -3.28 13.61 -10.79
C GLU A 439 -2.68 14.62 -11.76
N VAL A 440 -1.43 15.02 -11.52
CA VAL A 440 -0.68 15.95 -12.40
C VAL A 440 -0.60 15.41 -13.83
N THR A 441 -0.11 14.18 -13.99
CA THR A 441 -0.03 13.50 -15.30
C THR A 441 -1.40 13.28 -15.95
N ARG A 442 -2.46 13.08 -15.14
CA ARG A 442 -3.82 12.96 -15.67
C ARG A 442 -4.31 14.28 -16.25
N ARG A 443 -4.10 15.40 -15.55
CA ARG A 443 -4.53 16.73 -15.99
C ARG A 443 -3.79 17.18 -17.25
N LEU A 444 -2.50 16.93 -17.36
CA LEU A 444 -1.73 17.24 -18.58
C LEU A 444 -2.34 16.58 -19.83
N GLY A 445 -2.70 15.30 -19.73
CA GLY A 445 -3.34 14.59 -20.84
C GLY A 445 -4.78 15.05 -21.11
N MET A 446 -5.54 15.37 -20.07
CA MET A 446 -6.90 15.92 -20.21
C MET A 446 -6.91 17.32 -20.83
N LEU A 447 -5.82 18.08 -20.72
CA LEU A 447 -5.67 19.42 -21.33
C LEU A 447 -4.98 19.39 -22.70
N GLY A 448 -4.59 18.21 -23.19
CA GLY A 448 -3.91 18.10 -24.48
C GLY A 448 -2.45 18.58 -24.48
N ARG A 449 -1.86 18.84 -23.31
CA ARG A 449 -0.44 19.14 -23.13
C ARG A 449 0.41 17.87 -23.25
N MET A 450 0.33 17.24 -24.43
CA MET A 450 0.93 15.93 -24.71
C MET A 450 2.46 15.96 -24.63
N ASN A 451 3.08 17.05 -25.07
CA ASN A 451 4.54 17.22 -24.99
C ASN A 451 5.03 17.30 -23.53
N ASP A 452 4.33 18.04 -22.67
CA ASP A 452 4.65 18.12 -21.24
C ASP A 452 4.38 16.80 -20.52
N LEU A 453 3.28 16.11 -20.87
CA LEU A 453 2.99 14.77 -20.35
C LEU A 453 4.09 13.79 -20.75
N HIS A 454 4.54 13.83 -22.00
CA HIS A 454 5.61 12.99 -22.53
C HIS A 454 6.92 13.27 -21.81
N GLY A 455 7.39 14.51 -21.79
CA GLY A 455 8.63 14.91 -21.11
C GLY A 455 8.64 14.59 -19.63
N LEU A 456 7.55 14.89 -18.91
CA LEU A 456 7.42 14.53 -17.49
C LEU A 456 7.40 13.02 -17.29
N SER A 457 6.71 12.27 -18.15
CA SER A 457 6.64 10.81 -18.04
C SER A 457 7.99 10.15 -18.27
N LEU A 458 8.77 10.62 -19.23
CA LEU A 458 10.13 10.15 -19.47
C LEU A 458 11.03 10.45 -18.27
N TRP A 459 10.99 11.68 -17.75
CA TRP A 459 11.72 12.04 -16.54
C TRP A 459 11.32 11.14 -15.35
N LEU A 460 10.04 10.85 -15.17
CA LEU A 460 9.56 9.92 -14.12
C LEU A 460 10.03 8.48 -14.34
N VAL A 461 10.15 8.02 -15.59
CA VAL A 461 10.76 6.72 -15.88
C VAL A 461 12.24 6.73 -15.49
N ASP A 462 12.96 7.81 -15.73
CA ASP A 462 14.38 7.90 -15.34
C ASP A 462 14.55 7.97 -13.80
N GLN A 463 13.57 8.52 -13.07
CA GLN A 463 13.60 8.59 -11.59
C GLN A 463 13.14 7.30 -10.90
N TYR A 464 12.09 6.63 -11.41
CA TYR A 464 11.47 5.46 -10.78
C TYR A 464 11.68 4.15 -11.53
N GLY A 465 12.41 4.19 -12.64
CA GLY A 465 12.71 3.04 -13.47
C GLY A 465 13.91 2.25 -12.96
N PRO A 466 14.09 1.04 -13.50
CA PRO A 466 15.28 0.26 -13.23
C PRO A 466 16.53 0.89 -13.86
N ASP A 467 17.62 1.03 -13.09
CA ASP A 467 19.01 1.19 -13.53
C ASP A 467 19.36 0.18 -14.63
N ASN A 468 20.43 0.42 -15.38
CA ASN A 468 20.94 -0.43 -16.47
C ASN A 468 21.10 -1.93 -16.12
N ASN A 469 21.03 -2.30 -14.83
CA ASN A 469 21.06 -3.67 -14.32
C ASN A 469 19.67 -4.23 -13.88
N GLY A 470 18.57 -3.54 -14.14
CA GLY A 470 17.22 -3.96 -13.73
C GLY A 470 16.77 -3.48 -12.33
N HIS A 471 17.45 -2.50 -11.72
CA HIS A 471 17.24 -2.10 -10.32
C HIS A 471 16.62 -0.71 -10.17
N THR A 472 15.49 -0.52 -9.49
CA THR A 472 15.00 0.85 -9.22
C THR A 472 16.07 1.72 -8.54
N ARG A 473 16.43 2.88 -9.13
CA ARG A 473 17.39 3.82 -8.54
C ARG A 473 16.95 4.19 -7.12
N ILE A 474 17.82 3.91 -6.16
CA ILE A 474 17.58 4.26 -4.75
C ILE A 474 17.90 5.74 -4.56
N LEU A 475 16.87 6.50 -4.20
CA LEU A 475 17.03 7.83 -3.66
C LEU A 475 16.39 7.79 -2.25
N GLY A 476 17.23 7.54 -1.24
CA GLY A 476 16.84 7.35 0.16
C GLY A 476 16.89 8.63 0.98
N THR A 477 16.02 8.70 1.99
CA THR A 477 16.08 9.62 3.13
C THR A 477 16.82 8.96 4.31
N SER A 478 17.81 9.67 4.85
CA SER A 478 18.57 9.47 6.11
C SER A 478 19.90 8.67 6.05
N PRO A 479 20.97 9.10 6.77
CA PRO A 479 22.35 8.62 6.62
C PRO A 479 22.71 7.39 7.46
N THR A 480 21.78 6.84 8.25
CA THR A 480 22.05 5.73 9.17
C THR A 480 21.37 4.46 8.68
N ARG A 481 22.17 3.63 7.99
CA ARG A 481 21.85 2.39 7.26
C ARG A 481 21.33 2.58 5.83
N PRO A 482 22.01 2.00 4.82
CA PRO A 482 21.48 1.96 3.46
C PRO A 482 20.27 1.03 3.44
N ALA A 483 19.07 1.59 3.63
CA ALA A 483 17.82 0.90 3.37
C ALA A 483 17.69 0.69 1.85
N ARG A 484 18.31 -0.38 1.34
CA ARG A 484 18.07 -0.89 -0.02
C ARG A 484 16.60 -1.27 -0.11
N ARG A 485 15.80 -0.43 -0.76
CA ARG A 485 14.38 -0.70 -1.02
C ARG A 485 14.23 -1.85 -2.04
N PRO A 486 13.17 -2.66 -1.91
CA PRO A 486 12.99 -3.92 -2.64
C PRO A 486 12.75 -3.74 -4.14
N GLN A 487 13.30 -4.69 -4.91
CA GLN A 487 13.33 -4.72 -6.36
C GLN A 487 12.05 -5.38 -6.91
N LEU A 488 11.08 -4.57 -7.33
CA LEU A 488 9.91 -5.07 -8.03
C LEU A 488 10.18 -5.12 -9.54
N SER A 489 9.86 -6.24 -10.19
CA SER A 489 9.82 -6.28 -11.66
C SER A 489 8.85 -5.21 -12.18
N THR A 490 9.16 -4.59 -13.32
CA THR A 490 8.31 -3.54 -13.91
C THR A 490 6.91 -4.03 -14.29
N GLY A 491 6.74 -5.35 -14.45
CA GLY A 491 5.45 -6.01 -14.65
C GLY A 491 4.61 -6.20 -13.37
N HIS A 492 5.21 -6.05 -12.18
CA HIS A 492 4.50 -6.26 -10.92
C HIS A 492 3.43 -5.17 -10.70
N PRO A 493 2.19 -5.51 -10.28
CA PRO A 493 1.10 -4.54 -10.08
C PRO A 493 1.44 -3.37 -9.15
N LEU A 494 2.35 -3.58 -8.20
CA LEU A 494 2.79 -2.57 -7.23
C LEU A 494 4.03 -1.77 -7.66
N HIS A 495 4.63 -2.08 -8.82
CA HIS A 495 5.77 -1.31 -9.33
C HIS A 495 5.36 0.15 -9.56
N PRO A 496 6.15 1.16 -9.16
CA PRO A 496 5.75 2.57 -9.29
C PRO A 496 5.32 2.95 -10.71
N LEU A 497 6.09 2.54 -11.73
CA LEU A 497 5.72 2.80 -13.13
C LEU A 497 4.48 2.02 -13.57
N ARG A 498 4.18 0.85 -12.99
CA ARG A 498 2.93 0.12 -13.26
C ARG A 498 1.72 0.79 -12.62
N LEU A 499 1.91 1.36 -11.43
CA LEU A 499 0.94 2.16 -10.72
C LEU A 499 0.66 3.49 -11.42
N LEU A 500 1.67 4.12 -12.03
CA LEU A 500 1.49 5.32 -12.85
C LEU A 500 0.81 4.94 -14.18
N PHE A 501 1.46 4.08 -14.98
CA PHE A 501 0.99 3.62 -16.28
C PHE A 501 0.12 2.36 -16.18
N SER A 502 -0.96 2.43 -15.41
CA SER A 502 -1.98 1.38 -15.33
C SER A 502 -2.63 1.07 -16.69
N ASP A 503 -3.28 -0.09 -16.84
CA ASP A 503 -4.03 -0.45 -18.06
C ASP A 503 -5.07 0.61 -18.48
N VAL A 504 -5.63 1.34 -17.52
CA VAL A 504 -6.54 2.45 -17.78
C VAL A 504 -5.77 3.65 -18.35
N ARG A 505 -4.63 3.99 -17.74
CA ARG A 505 -3.83 5.14 -18.18
C ARG A 505 -3.17 4.93 -19.54
N GLN A 506 -2.69 3.73 -19.82
CA GLN A 506 -2.17 3.37 -21.15
C GLN A 506 -3.23 3.61 -22.22
N ARG A 507 -4.50 3.25 -21.95
CA ARG A 507 -5.62 3.55 -22.85
C ARG A 507 -5.86 5.04 -22.99
N SER A 508 -5.92 5.77 -21.87
CA SER A 508 -6.13 7.22 -21.89
C SER A 508 -5.07 7.96 -22.71
N ILE A 509 -3.80 7.59 -22.59
CA ILE A 509 -2.71 8.22 -23.36
C ILE A 509 -2.91 8.02 -24.87
N VAL A 510 -3.25 6.79 -25.29
CA VAL A 510 -3.57 6.52 -26.70
C VAL A 510 -4.79 7.31 -27.14
N GLU A 511 -5.88 7.30 -26.36
CA GLU A 511 -7.10 8.03 -26.67
C GLU A 511 -6.87 9.55 -26.76
N TRP A 512 -6.06 10.13 -25.86
CA TRP A 512 -5.67 11.54 -25.90
C TRP A 512 -4.86 11.88 -27.14
N GLY A 513 -3.99 10.99 -27.61
CA GLY A 513 -3.27 11.16 -28.88
C GLY A 513 -4.23 11.32 -30.07
N PHE A 514 -5.26 10.48 -30.17
CA PHE A 514 -6.28 10.61 -31.22
C PHE A 514 -7.09 11.91 -31.08
N ILE A 515 -7.51 12.23 -29.86
CA ILE A 515 -8.38 13.39 -29.57
C ILE A 515 -7.65 14.69 -29.87
N TRP A 516 -6.51 14.90 -29.22
CA TRP A 516 -5.75 16.14 -29.32
C TRP A 516 -4.97 16.23 -30.62
N GLY A 517 -4.53 15.10 -31.20
CA GLY A 517 -3.89 15.10 -32.51
C GLY A 517 -4.78 15.65 -33.62
N LEU A 518 -6.06 15.25 -33.65
CA LEU A 518 -7.02 15.80 -34.62
C LEU A 518 -7.36 17.27 -34.36
N MET A 519 -7.45 17.68 -33.09
CA MET A 519 -7.72 19.08 -32.73
C MET A 519 -6.52 19.99 -33.08
N SER A 520 -5.30 19.56 -32.80
CA SER A 520 -4.07 20.27 -33.16
C SER A 520 -3.96 20.40 -34.68
N TYR A 521 -4.26 19.34 -35.43
CA TYR A 521 -4.29 19.38 -36.89
C TYR A 521 -5.32 20.40 -37.39
N ALA A 522 -6.57 20.32 -36.92
CA ALA A 522 -7.62 21.26 -37.32
C ALA A 522 -7.25 22.73 -37.00
N THR A 523 -6.60 22.95 -35.85
CA THR A 523 -6.14 24.29 -35.45
C THR A 523 -4.99 24.78 -36.34
N SER A 524 -4.04 23.91 -36.71
CA SER A 524 -2.96 24.28 -37.63
C SER A 524 -3.50 24.66 -39.01
N VAL A 525 -4.44 23.89 -39.54
CA VAL A 525 -5.05 24.16 -40.86
C VAL A 525 -5.90 25.43 -40.83
N GLY A 526 -6.61 25.72 -39.73
CA GLY A 526 -7.45 26.91 -39.59
C GLY A 526 -6.68 28.22 -39.32
N SER A 527 -5.56 28.18 -38.61
CA SER A 527 -4.80 29.37 -38.19
C SER A 527 -3.79 29.87 -39.22
N SER A 528 -3.47 29.10 -40.26
CA SER A 528 -2.53 29.52 -41.32
C SER A 528 -2.97 29.06 -42.71
N PRO A 529 -4.07 29.62 -43.25
CA PRO A 529 -4.55 29.26 -44.59
C PRO A 529 -3.49 29.47 -45.67
N GLY A 530 -2.65 30.51 -45.55
CA GLY A 530 -1.66 30.88 -46.57
C GLY A 530 -0.38 30.04 -46.63
N LEU A 531 0.09 29.47 -45.50
CA LEU A 531 1.30 28.61 -45.48
C LEU A 531 0.98 27.14 -45.76
N ILE A 532 -0.22 26.68 -45.40
CA ILE A 532 -0.66 25.28 -45.58
C ILE A 532 -1.42 25.11 -46.92
N ALA A 533 -1.91 26.18 -47.56
CA ALA A 533 -2.39 26.10 -48.94
C ALA A 533 -1.30 25.71 -49.95
N ALA A 534 -0.02 25.82 -49.58
CA ALA A 534 1.12 25.39 -50.39
C ALA A 534 1.52 23.92 -50.16
N THR A 535 0.93 23.22 -49.17
CA THR A 535 1.24 21.81 -48.90
C THR A 535 0.31 20.89 -49.67
N THR A 536 0.85 19.77 -50.14
CA THR A 536 0.07 18.78 -50.88
C THR A 536 -0.96 18.10 -49.95
N ALA A 537 -2.06 17.59 -50.52
CA ALA A 537 -3.05 16.83 -49.75
C ALA A 537 -2.42 15.63 -49.00
N GLU A 538 -1.35 15.06 -49.54
CA GLU A 538 -0.60 13.96 -48.94
C GLU A 538 0.21 14.41 -47.71
N GLU A 539 0.84 15.59 -47.76
CA GLU A 539 1.55 16.18 -46.60
C GLU A 539 0.58 16.49 -45.45
N GLN A 540 -0.61 16.99 -45.76
CA GLN A 540 -1.65 17.25 -44.76
C GLN A 540 -2.15 15.96 -44.10
N LYS A 541 -2.35 14.90 -44.88
CA LYS A 541 -2.69 13.56 -44.35
C LYS A 541 -1.56 13.01 -43.48
N ASN A 542 -0.31 13.14 -43.91
CA ASN A 542 0.85 12.69 -43.13
C ASN A 542 0.95 13.42 -41.79
N LEU A 543 0.75 14.75 -41.78
CA LEU A 543 0.72 15.54 -40.54
C LEU A 543 -0.42 15.09 -39.61
N ALA A 544 -1.63 14.93 -40.15
CA ALA A 544 -2.78 14.46 -39.37
C ALA A 544 -2.53 13.07 -38.77
N LEU A 545 -1.94 12.15 -39.55
CA LEU A 545 -1.62 10.80 -39.11
C LEU A 545 -0.51 10.82 -38.05
N GLU A 546 0.49 11.68 -38.21
CA GLU A 546 1.57 11.84 -37.25
C GLU A 546 1.06 12.33 -35.90
N GLN A 547 0.23 13.38 -35.88
CA GLN A 547 -0.34 13.93 -34.66
C GLN A 547 -1.32 12.96 -34.00
N MET A 548 -2.18 12.28 -34.78
CA MET A 548 -3.15 11.32 -34.27
C MET A 548 -2.48 10.10 -33.59
N THR A 549 -1.35 9.64 -34.14
CA THR A 549 -0.63 8.47 -33.63
C THR A 549 0.39 8.80 -32.53
N GLN A 550 0.54 10.08 -32.16
CA GLN A 550 1.49 10.53 -31.14
C GLN A 550 1.35 9.76 -29.81
N GLY A 551 0.11 9.49 -29.36
CA GLY A 551 -0.14 8.72 -28.14
C GLY A 551 0.34 7.26 -28.21
N ILE A 552 0.29 6.63 -29.40
CA ILE A 552 0.79 5.27 -29.61
C ILE A 552 2.31 5.27 -29.57
N ARG A 553 2.95 6.20 -30.28
CA ARG A 553 4.43 6.34 -30.28
C ARG A 553 4.95 6.60 -28.87
N PHE A 554 4.28 7.46 -28.11
CA PHE A 554 4.62 7.73 -26.71
C PHE A 554 4.57 6.46 -25.85
N VAL A 555 3.47 5.70 -25.91
CA VAL A 555 3.37 4.43 -25.15
C VAL A 555 4.42 3.41 -25.61
N LYS A 556 4.74 3.38 -26.91
CA LYS A 556 5.80 2.52 -27.44
C LYS A 556 7.18 2.93 -26.91
N GLU A 557 7.45 4.22 -26.79
CA GLU A 557 8.70 4.71 -26.19
C GLU A 557 8.83 4.33 -24.71
N LEU A 558 7.74 4.45 -23.94
CA LEU A 558 7.70 3.96 -22.56
C LEU A 558 8.01 2.46 -22.48
N GLN A 559 7.47 1.65 -23.40
CA GLN A 559 7.78 0.22 -23.50
C GLN A 559 9.28 -0.01 -23.74
N LYS A 560 9.90 0.76 -24.65
CA LYS A 560 11.34 0.68 -24.94
C LYS A 560 12.20 1.03 -23.71
N ARG A 561 11.73 1.92 -22.83
CA ARG A 561 12.41 2.27 -21.57
C ARG A 561 12.05 1.34 -20.39
N GLY A 562 11.53 0.14 -20.66
CA GLY A 562 11.30 -0.90 -19.66
C GLY A 562 9.98 -0.79 -18.89
N VAL A 563 9.07 0.13 -19.25
CA VAL A 563 7.73 0.19 -18.66
C VAL A 563 6.89 -0.98 -19.17
N TYR A 564 6.21 -1.67 -18.26
CA TYR A 564 5.26 -2.72 -18.64
C TYR A 564 4.04 -2.11 -19.36
N ILE A 565 3.92 -2.37 -20.65
CA ILE A 565 2.79 -1.99 -21.49
C ILE A 565 2.01 -3.23 -21.90
N LYS A 566 0.69 -3.20 -21.69
CA LYS A 566 -0.20 -4.29 -22.08
C LYS A 566 -0.75 -4.01 -23.48
N GLU A 567 -0.33 -4.80 -24.46
CA GLU A 567 -0.75 -4.63 -25.86
C GLU A 567 -2.28 -4.65 -26.04
N SER A 568 -2.99 -5.53 -25.31
CA SER A 568 -4.46 -5.56 -25.34
C SER A 568 -5.12 -4.24 -24.90
N SER A 569 -4.46 -3.44 -24.05
CA SER A 569 -4.91 -2.10 -23.67
C SER A 569 -4.77 -1.14 -24.85
N VAL A 570 -3.62 -1.13 -25.52
CA VAL A 570 -3.37 -0.29 -26.72
C VAL A 570 -4.35 -0.64 -27.83
N ARG A 571 -4.46 -1.92 -28.20
CA ARG A 571 -5.42 -2.43 -29.19
C ARG A 571 -6.85 -2.02 -28.86
N ARG A 572 -7.24 -2.10 -27.57
CA ARG A 572 -8.58 -1.70 -27.12
C ARG A 572 -8.82 -0.19 -27.28
N ALA A 573 -7.84 0.64 -26.96
CA ALA A 573 -7.96 2.10 -27.12
C ALA A 573 -8.10 2.48 -28.60
N VAL A 574 -7.23 1.94 -29.46
CA VAL A 574 -7.30 2.15 -30.92
C VAL A 574 -8.67 1.71 -31.46
N ARG A 575 -9.14 0.52 -31.10
CA ARG A 575 -10.47 0.03 -31.46
C ARG A 575 -11.58 1.03 -31.11
N VAL A 576 -11.58 1.52 -29.87
CA VAL A 576 -12.63 2.46 -29.40
C VAL A 576 -12.60 3.73 -30.24
N ARG A 577 -11.42 4.26 -30.56
CA ARG A 577 -11.29 5.47 -31.39
C ARG A 577 -11.71 5.23 -32.84
N LEU A 578 -11.36 4.09 -33.43
CA LEU A 578 -11.81 3.71 -34.78
C LEU A 578 -13.34 3.58 -34.87
N VAL A 579 -13.99 2.98 -33.87
CA VAL A 579 -15.46 2.92 -33.82
C VAL A 579 -16.08 4.32 -33.72
N ILE A 580 -15.46 5.23 -32.96
CA ILE A 580 -15.93 6.62 -32.87
C ILE A 580 -15.72 7.39 -34.17
N LEU A 581 -14.63 7.18 -34.89
CA LEU A 581 -14.33 7.90 -36.12
C LEU A 581 -15.11 7.35 -37.33
N TYR A 582 -15.22 6.04 -37.48
CA TYR A 582 -15.75 5.40 -38.70
C TYR A 582 -17.04 4.60 -38.48
N GLY A 583 -17.57 4.55 -37.26
CA GLY A 583 -18.81 3.82 -36.94
C GLY A 583 -20.06 4.47 -37.55
N ARG A 584 -20.98 3.62 -38.04
CA ARG A 584 -22.25 4.05 -38.68
C ARG A 584 -23.16 4.86 -37.76
N LYS A 585 -23.11 4.62 -36.44
CA LYS A 585 -23.91 5.36 -35.46
C LYS A 585 -23.23 6.68 -35.13
N GLU A 586 -23.98 7.78 -35.23
CA GLU A 586 -23.50 9.06 -34.73
C GLU A 586 -23.36 9.02 -33.20
N SER A 587 -22.28 9.63 -32.72
CA SER A 587 -22.08 9.78 -31.29
C SER A 587 -23.03 10.83 -30.73
N VAL A 588 -23.68 10.52 -29.60
CA VAL A 588 -24.50 11.46 -28.81
C VAL A 588 -23.66 12.66 -28.35
N GLN A 589 -22.37 12.45 -28.07
CA GLN A 589 -21.44 13.50 -27.65
C GLN A 589 -21.04 14.41 -28.81
N GLN A 590 -21.24 15.72 -28.67
CA GLN A 590 -20.96 16.73 -29.71
C GLN A 590 -19.46 16.82 -30.06
N HIS A 591 -18.58 16.68 -29.07
CA HIS A 591 -17.14 16.72 -29.31
C HIS A 591 -16.67 15.57 -30.25
N ASN A 592 -17.24 14.37 -30.11
CA ASN A 592 -16.91 13.24 -30.99
C ASN A 592 -17.36 13.50 -32.44
N ARG A 593 -18.49 14.19 -32.63
CA ARG A 593 -18.96 14.60 -33.97
C ARG A 593 -17.99 15.60 -34.60
N LYS A 594 -17.54 16.60 -33.84
CA LYS A 594 -16.51 17.56 -34.29
C LYS A 594 -15.19 16.87 -34.65
N TRP A 595 -14.75 15.88 -33.86
CA TRP A 595 -13.52 15.15 -34.17
C TRP A 595 -13.64 14.34 -35.46
N ARG A 596 -14.80 13.73 -35.70
CA ARG A 596 -15.06 13.01 -36.95
C ARG A 596 -15.01 13.95 -38.16
N SER A 597 -15.54 15.18 -38.05
CA SER A 597 -15.47 16.15 -39.15
C SER A 597 -14.06 16.68 -39.43
N TYR A 598 -13.16 16.63 -38.44
CA TYR A 598 -11.76 17.06 -38.62
C TYR A 598 -10.84 15.98 -39.19
N ASN A 599 -11.33 14.75 -39.37
CA ASN A 599 -10.49 13.63 -39.78
C ASN A 599 -10.36 13.56 -41.31
N PRO A 600 -9.17 13.82 -41.90
CA PRO A 600 -8.97 13.73 -43.34
C PRO A 600 -8.61 12.30 -43.82
N LEU A 601 -8.50 11.34 -42.89
CA LEU A 601 -7.91 10.02 -43.14
C LEU A 601 -8.99 8.95 -43.36
N SER A 602 -8.71 8.02 -44.27
CA SER A 602 -9.43 6.76 -44.44
C SER A 602 -9.14 5.78 -43.30
N LEU A 603 -9.99 4.76 -43.17
CA LEU A 603 -9.82 3.72 -42.15
C LEU A 603 -8.51 2.95 -42.36
N GLU A 604 -8.18 2.65 -43.61
CA GLU A 604 -6.97 1.94 -44.02
C GLU A 604 -5.71 2.71 -43.59
N GLU A 605 -5.67 4.01 -43.89
CA GLU A 605 -4.54 4.91 -43.54
C GLU A 605 -4.33 4.95 -42.02
N VAL A 606 -5.40 5.08 -41.23
CA VAL A 606 -5.31 5.13 -39.76
C VAL A 606 -4.89 3.79 -39.16
N VAL A 607 -5.43 2.68 -39.65
CA VAL A 607 -5.02 1.33 -39.17
C VAL A 607 -3.55 1.11 -39.46
N LYS A 608 -3.11 1.33 -40.71
CA LYS A 608 -1.72 1.16 -41.12
C LYS A 608 -0.79 2.08 -40.32
N GLY A 609 -1.15 3.36 -40.16
CA GLY A 609 -0.34 4.29 -39.37
C GLY A 609 -0.26 3.94 -37.89
N ALA A 610 -1.35 3.43 -37.30
CA ALA A 610 -1.34 2.95 -35.91
C ALA A 610 -0.45 1.72 -35.71
N GLU A 611 -0.44 0.80 -36.67
CA GLU A 611 0.42 -0.39 -36.66
C GLU A 611 1.89 -0.02 -36.88
N VAL A 612 2.18 0.92 -37.77
CA VAL A 612 3.52 1.49 -37.96
C VAL A 612 4.01 2.17 -36.67
N ALA A 613 3.17 2.99 -36.04
CA ALA A 613 3.52 3.65 -34.78
C ALA A 613 3.75 2.66 -33.62
N TRP A 614 3.04 1.52 -33.61
CA TRP A 614 3.22 0.47 -32.61
C TRP A 614 4.42 -0.45 -32.91
N GLY A 615 4.75 -0.62 -34.19
CA GLY A 615 5.82 -1.48 -34.71
C GLY A 615 5.42 -2.94 -34.90
N ASN A 616 4.17 -3.32 -34.63
CA ASN A 616 3.61 -4.67 -34.82
C ASN A 616 2.15 -4.58 -35.28
N PRO A 617 1.62 -5.60 -35.99
CA PRO A 617 0.20 -5.67 -36.32
C PRO A 617 -0.68 -5.64 -35.07
N LEU A 618 -1.64 -4.70 -35.03
CA LEU A 618 -2.59 -4.57 -33.93
C LEU A 618 -3.86 -5.38 -34.22
N PHE A 619 -4.21 -5.55 -35.50
CA PHE A 619 -5.39 -6.27 -35.95
C PHE A 619 -5.03 -7.37 -36.96
N PRO A 620 -5.85 -8.43 -37.11
CA PRO A 620 -5.57 -9.50 -38.06
C PRO A 620 -5.63 -9.07 -39.53
N SER A 621 -6.58 -8.18 -39.87
CA SER A 621 -6.72 -7.59 -41.21
C SER A 621 -7.59 -6.33 -41.15
N VAL A 622 -7.58 -5.51 -42.20
CA VAL A 622 -8.42 -4.30 -42.28
C VAL A 622 -9.91 -4.68 -42.41
N GLU A 623 -10.23 -5.78 -43.09
CA GLU A 623 -11.58 -6.31 -43.21
C GLU A 623 -12.13 -6.74 -41.85
N ALA A 624 -11.29 -7.36 -41.02
CA ALA A 624 -11.66 -7.69 -39.64
C ALA A 624 -11.96 -6.43 -38.80
N VAL A 625 -11.25 -5.33 -39.06
CA VAL A 625 -11.52 -4.02 -38.43
C VAL A 625 -12.85 -3.45 -38.92
N ARG A 626 -13.13 -3.52 -40.23
CA ARG A 626 -14.42 -3.08 -40.82
C ARG A 626 -15.59 -3.85 -40.20
N LEU A 627 -15.55 -5.18 -40.17
CA LEU A 627 -16.55 -6.03 -39.53
C LEU A 627 -16.70 -5.75 -38.03
N MET A 628 -15.61 -5.44 -37.33
CA MET A 628 -15.63 -5.07 -35.92
C MET A 628 -16.33 -3.71 -35.69
N ILE A 629 -16.13 -2.73 -36.58
CA ILE A 629 -16.79 -1.43 -36.51
C ILE A 629 -18.29 -1.58 -36.76
N GLU A 630 -18.68 -2.39 -37.75
CA GLU A 630 -20.09 -2.69 -38.07
C GLU A 630 -20.82 -3.37 -36.91
N ASN A 631 -20.14 -4.28 -36.20
CA ASN A 631 -20.68 -4.95 -35.00
C ASN A 631 -20.63 -4.10 -33.72
N GLY A 632 -20.37 -2.79 -33.83
CA GLY A 632 -20.34 -1.86 -32.70
C GLY A 632 -19.21 -2.14 -31.69
N GLY A 633 -18.10 -2.74 -32.14
CA GLY A 633 -16.92 -3.01 -31.32
C GLY A 633 -16.95 -4.33 -30.52
N LYS A 634 -17.94 -5.21 -30.72
CA LYS A 634 -17.96 -6.57 -30.15
C LYS A 634 -17.05 -7.49 -30.99
N GLN A 635 -16.18 -8.26 -30.32
CA GLN A 635 -15.44 -9.34 -31.00
C GLN A 635 -16.38 -10.52 -31.26
N ALA A 636 -16.31 -11.10 -32.45
CA ALA A 636 -16.79 -12.46 -32.67
C ALA A 636 -15.99 -13.41 -31.78
N LYS A 637 -16.68 -14.27 -31.02
CA LYS A 637 -16.05 -15.33 -30.22
C LYS A 637 -15.30 -16.26 -31.19
N PRO A 638 -14.06 -16.68 -30.91
CA PRO A 638 -13.44 -17.75 -31.69
C PRO A 638 -14.33 -19.00 -31.63
N PRO A 639 -14.43 -19.78 -32.72
CA PRO A 639 -15.24 -20.99 -32.73
C PRO A 639 -14.75 -21.94 -31.62
N PRO A 640 -15.68 -22.59 -30.87
CA PRO A 640 -15.28 -23.53 -29.84
C PRO A 640 -14.49 -24.66 -30.49
N ARG A 641 -13.26 -24.88 -30.02
CA ARG A 641 -12.52 -26.12 -30.31
C ARG A 641 -13.42 -27.29 -29.91
N ALA A 642 -13.62 -28.22 -30.85
CA ALA A 642 -14.39 -29.44 -30.62
C ALA A 642 -13.86 -30.14 -29.36
N ARG A 643 -14.73 -30.29 -28.36
CA ARG A 643 -14.45 -31.11 -27.19
C ARG A 643 -14.70 -32.57 -27.57
N GLY A 644 -13.66 -33.39 -27.48
CA GLY A 644 -13.81 -34.84 -27.41
C GLY A 644 -14.61 -35.27 -26.16
N PRO A 645 -15.08 -36.52 -26.12
CA PRO A 645 -16.14 -36.95 -25.21
C PRO A 645 -15.69 -36.91 -23.74
N VAL A 646 -16.53 -36.31 -22.91
CA VAL A 646 -16.35 -36.25 -21.44
C VAL A 646 -17.11 -37.43 -20.83
N THR A 647 -16.38 -38.37 -20.24
CA THR A 647 -16.92 -39.31 -19.25
C THR A 647 -17.05 -38.58 -17.91
N GLY A 648 -18.27 -38.42 -17.43
CA GLY A 648 -18.57 -37.77 -16.16
C GLY A 648 -18.41 -38.69 -14.96
N ILE A 649 -18.08 -38.12 -13.80
CA ILE A 649 -18.57 -38.58 -12.49
C ILE A 649 -18.90 -37.32 -11.66
N ALA A 650 -20.09 -37.34 -11.08
CA ALA A 650 -20.76 -36.28 -10.36
C ALA A 650 -20.19 -36.03 -8.95
N GLY A 651 -20.38 -34.81 -8.44
CA GLY A 651 -20.07 -34.47 -7.06
C GLY A 651 -20.36 -33.00 -6.72
N SER A 652 -21.65 -32.67 -6.57
CA SER A 652 -22.23 -31.68 -5.65
C SER A 652 -21.39 -30.42 -5.30
N SER A 653 -21.73 -29.27 -5.89
CA SER A 653 -21.51 -27.96 -5.27
C SER A 653 -22.81 -27.16 -5.22
N VAL A 654 -23.15 -26.77 -4.00
CA VAL A 654 -24.29 -25.98 -3.55
C VAL A 654 -24.41 -24.65 -4.33
N ASN A 655 -25.64 -24.35 -4.76
CA ASN A 655 -26.07 -23.06 -5.29
C ASN A 655 -25.86 -21.96 -4.26
N VAL A 656 -25.17 -20.90 -4.65
CA VAL A 656 -25.31 -19.58 -4.04
C VAL A 656 -25.61 -18.60 -5.17
N ASP A 657 -26.89 -18.27 -5.30
CA ASP A 657 -27.38 -17.16 -6.10
C ASP A 657 -26.74 -15.86 -5.60
N LEU A 658 -26.00 -15.19 -6.48
CA LEU A 658 -25.69 -13.77 -6.36
C LEU A 658 -26.13 -13.09 -7.64
N ASP A 659 -27.45 -12.90 -7.71
CA ASP A 659 -28.07 -11.98 -8.65
C ASP A 659 -27.68 -10.55 -8.26
N GLY A 660 -26.99 -9.87 -9.17
CA GLY A 660 -26.29 -8.63 -8.86
C GLY A 660 -25.81 -7.93 -10.12
N ARG A 661 -26.72 -7.76 -11.09
CA ARG A 661 -26.54 -6.86 -12.24
C ARG A 661 -26.05 -5.48 -11.76
N ARG A 662 -24.77 -5.18 -11.94
CA ARG A 662 -24.27 -3.78 -11.95
C ARG A 662 -23.67 -3.47 -13.32
N ARG A 663 -24.46 -2.72 -14.09
CA ARG A 663 -24.08 -2.05 -15.33
C ARG A 663 -22.88 -1.14 -15.02
N TYR A 664 -21.80 -1.32 -15.77
CA TYR A 664 -20.68 -0.39 -15.79
C TYR A 664 -21.06 0.79 -16.67
N ASP A 665 -21.54 1.87 -16.05
CA ASP A 665 -21.64 3.17 -16.71
C ASP A 665 -20.24 3.70 -16.98
N ARG A 666 -19.96 3.83 -18.28
CA ARG A 666 -18.77 4.45 -18.86
C ARG A 666 -19.16 5.85 -19.31
N GLN A 667 -18.76 6.87 -18.57
CA GLN A 667 -18.78 8.30 -18.93
C GLN A 667 -17.96 9.01 -17.82
N ALA A 668 -17.07 9.98 -18.02
CA ALA A 668 -16.60 10.72 -19.18
C ALA A 668 -15.07 11.00 -19.02
N VAL A 669 -14.45 11.56 -20.07
CA VAL A 669 -13.04 12.01 -20.09
C VAL A 669 -12.90 13.32 -19.33
#